data_AF-A0A3D9FQ55-F1
#
_entry.id   AF-A0A3D9FQ55-F1
#
_cell.length_a   1.000
_cell.length_b   1.000
_cell.length_c   1.000
_cell.angle_alpha   90.00
_cell.angle_beta   90.00
_cell.angle_gamma   90.00
#
_symmetry.space_group_name_H-M   'P 1'
#
loop_
_entity.id
_entity.type
_entity.pdbx_description
1 polymer ?
#
loop_
_entity_poly.entity_id
_entity_poly.type
_entity_poly.pdbx_seq_one_letter_code
_entity_poly.pdbx_strand_id
1 'polypeptide(L)'
;MKKIQFTLALFLAVFNLLQAQNNNTKGIPPVIADKDLTAYLFVYFTGNSVEEEAVRYAVSADGYHYYHLNNNKPVIDSKAISSTGGVRDPHILRGEDGKTFYMVLTDMTSSKGWDSNRAMILLKSTDLVNWKSSVVNIQTTFPGNENLKRVWAPQTIYDAKAGKYLVYFSLQYAGGPDKIYYAYANKDFTALESAPKLLFVPKSERACIDGDIIEKDGVYHLFYKTETEKAGIKVATTTDLTSGKWTENDNYLQQTKDGVEGSSVFKLNNSDEYILMYDVYTKGRYEFTKTKDLENFTVINNDISMDFNPRHGTILPITRSELKRITAKWGTPEKFPKVNNNPVLEGYYADPEILYSNKTKKYYIYPTSDGFDGWSGYYFKTFSSDNLVDWKDEGIILDLKKDVTWANRNAWAPCIVEKKIKGKYKYFYYFTAAQKVGVAVSDNPTGPFKDSGKAIVSTRPEGIKDGQEIDPDVFTDPKTGKSYLYWGNMYMAVAELNPDMVSLKPGSTKVIAVNDSYREGTYVIYRNGKYYFFWSEDDTRSPNYKVRYGISNSPSGPVEIPENNIVIQGLPNLGIHATGHNSVLQIPNKDEWYITYHRFSYPTGIKMGDAGGFHREVCMDKLEFNADGTIKQVTPTHTGIDAIKK
;
A
#
# COMPACT_ATOMS: atom_id res chain seq x y z
N MET A 1 27.96 47.47 33.15
CA MET A 1 26.51 47.24 32.94
C MET A 1 26.26 47.41 31.44
N LYS A 2 25.72 46.49 30.64
CA LYS A 2 24.84 45.33 30.86
C LYS A 2 25.27 44.17 29.95
N LYS A 3 25.09 42.95 30.45
CA LYS A 3 25.26 41.68 29.72
C LYS A 3 24.11 41.50 28.72
N ILE A 4 24.43 41.09 27.50
CA ILE A 4 23.48 40.54 26.52
C ILE A 4 23.44 39.03 26.80
N GLN A 5 22.29 38.54 27.29
CA GLN A 5 22.07 37.12 27.54
C GLN A 5 21.24 36.51 26.40
N PHE A 6 21.78 35.41 25.90
CA PHE A 6 21.27 34.52 24.86
C PHE A 6 19.78 34.18 24.96
N THR A 7 19.06 34.32 23.85
CA THR A 7 17.78 33.65 23.60
C THR A 7 17.98 32.61 22.50
N LEU A 8 18.72 31.54 22.79
CA LEU A 8 18.96 30.43 21.86
C LEU A 8 18.42 29.09 22.40
N ALA A 9 17.57 29.12 23.44
CA ALA A 9 17.05 27.92 24.08
C ALA A 9 15.59 27.56 23.69
N LEU A 10 14.87 28.44 22.97
CA LEU A 10 13.46 28.20 22.62
C LEU A 10 13.26 27.60 21.22
N PHE A 11 14.22 27.76 20.30
CA PHE A 11 14.11 27.22 18.93
C PHE A 11 14.44 25.72 18.81
N LEU A 12 15.26 25.17 19.72
CA LEU A 12 15.60 23.74 19.72
C LEU A 12 14.54 22.85 20.37
N ALA A 13 13.68 23.40 21.23
CA ALA A 13 12.60 22.62 21.86
C ALA A 13 11.43 22.36 20.91
N VAL A 14 11.15 23.28 19.98
CA VAL A 14 10.07 23.13 18.98
C VAL A 14 10.46 22.10 17.89
N PHE A 15 11.75 22.01 17.54
CA PHE A 15 12.22 21.04 16.56
C PHE A 15 12.16 19.57 17.03
N ASN A 16 12.28 19.33 18.34
CA ASN A 16 12.19 17.96 18.89
C ASN A 16 10.76 17.47 19.07
N LEU A 17 9.78 18.37 19.21
CA LEU A 17 8.35 18.01 19.26
C LEU A 17 7.77 17.71 17.87
N LEU A 18 8.27 18.35 16.82
CA LEU A 18 7.91 18.06 15.42
C LEU A 18 8.37 16.66 14.96
N GLN A 19 9.43 16.10 15.54
CA GLN A 19 9.87 14.73 15.20
C GLN A 19 9.08 13.63 15.91
N ALA A 20 8.34 13.94 16.97
CA ALA A 20 7.62 12.93 17.76
C ALA A 20 6.24 12.59 17.18
N GLN A 21 5.69 13.40 16.28
CA GLN A 21 4.37 13.16 15.66
C GLN A 21 4.45 12.50 14.28
N ASN A 22 5.60 12.55 13.61
CA ASN A 22 5.88 11.70 12.46
C ASN A 22 6.49 10.38 12.95
N ASN A 23 5.66 9.37 13.20
CA ASN A 23 6.08 7.98 13.42
C ASN A 23 6.73 7.34 12.17
N ASN A 24 7.20 8.14 11.20
CA ASN A 24 8.16 7.69 10.20
C ASN A 24 9.52 7.52 10.90
N THR A 25 9.71 6.35 11.50
CA THR A 25 11.04 5.85 11.83
C THR A 25 11.91 5.97 10.58
N LYS A 26 12.82 6.96 10.56
CA LYS A 26 13.70 7.22 9.40
C LYS A 26 14.30 5.90 8.90
N GLY A 27 14.06 5.60 7.62
CA GLY A 27 14.61 4.43 6.94
C GLY A 27 13.79 3.13 7.02
N ILE A 28 12.55 3.15 7.52
CA ILE A 28 11.60 2.03 7.42
C ILE A 28 10.46 2.44 6.48
N PRO A 29 10.02 1.56 5.55
CA PRO A 29 8.92 1.87 4.66
C PRO A 29 7.59 2.04 5.42
N PRO A 30 6.66 2.88 4.91
CA PRO A 30 5.34 3.03 5.49
C PRO A 30 4.55 1.71 5.39
N VAL A 31 3.54 1.54 6.25
CA VAL A 31 2.68 0.35 6.25
C VAL A 31 1.95 0.19 4.91
N ILE A 32 1.54 1.30 4.32
CA ILE A 32 1.01 1.39 2.95
C ILE A 32 1.86 2.41 2.20
N ALA A 33 2.39 2.04 1.04
CA ALA A 33 3.08 2.99 0.20
C ALA A 33 2.08 3.84 -0.58
N ASP A 34 2.30 5.15 -0.64
CA ASP A 34 1.43 6.08 -1.38
C ASP A 34 1.20 5.65 -2.84
N LYS A 35 2.20 5.04 -3.48
CA LYS A 35 2.10 4.50 -4.85
C LYS A 35 1.01 3.45 -5.01
N ASP A 36 0.67 2.72 -3.94
CA ASP A 36 -0.30 1.63 -3.98
C ASP A 36 -1.73 2.14 -3.80
N LEU A 37 -1.92 3.40 -3.38
CA LEU A 37 -3.21 4.07 -3.39
C LEU A 37 -3.57 4.42 -4.84
N THR A 38 -4.36 3.55 -5.47
CA THR A 38 -4.64 3.58 -6.92
C THR A 38 -6.08 3.96 -7.24
N ALA A 39 -6.93 4.09 -6.23
CA ALA A 39 -8.33 4.47 -6.38
C ALA A 39 -8.86 5.14 -5.10
N TYR A 40 -10.14 5.48 -5.12
CA TYR A 40 -10.87 6.07 -4.01
C TYR A 40 -12.20 5.33 -3.82
N LEU A 41 -12.58 5.15 -2.56
CA LEU A 41 -13.90 4.70 -2.13
C LEU A 41 -14.67 5.90 -1.57
N PHE A 42 -15.78 6.25 -2.20
CA PHE A 42 -16.72 7.23 -1.65
C PHE A 42 -17.84 6.48 -0.91
N VAL A 43 -17.98 6.75 0.38
CA VAL A 43 -19.05 6.25 1.24
C VAL A 43 -20.06 7.37 1.47
N TYR A 44 -21.34 7.13 1.17
CA TYR A 44 -22.39 8.17 1.22
C TYR A 44 -23.78 7.57 1.51
N PHE A 45 -24.78 8.45 1.66
CA PHE A 45 -26.21 8.13 1.61
C PHE A 45 -26.91 9.08 0.61
N THR A 46 -28.20 8.90 0.29
CA THR A 46 -28.80 9.59 -0.88
C THR A 46 -29.94 10.56 -0.57
N GLY A 47 -30.46 10.60 0.65
CA GLY A 47 -31.68 11.35 0.92
C GLY A 47 -32.30 11.13 2.30
N ASN A 48 -33.60 11.37 2.39
CA ASN A 48 -34.33 11.45 3.67
C ASN A 48 -35.43 10.40 3.81
N SER A 49 -35.73 9.61 2.78
CA SER A 49 -36.54 8.40 2.99
C SER A 49 -35.71 7.34 3.74
N VAL A 50 -36.37 6.45 4.46
CA VAL A 50 -35.69 5.42 5.27
C VAL A 50 -34.79 4.53 4.40
N GLU A 51 -35.20 4.29 3.16
CA GLU A 51 -34.43 3.52 2.17
C GLU A 51 -33.21 4.28 1.65
N GLU A 52 -33.25 5.61 1.65
CA GLU A 52 -32.13 6.49 1.26
C GLU A 52 -31.14 6.73 2.40
N GLU A 53 -31.58 6.62 3.65
CA GLU A 53 -30.78 6.69 4.89
C GLU A 53 -30.03 5.37 5.13
N ALA A 54 -29.13 5.06 4.20
CA ALA A 54 -28.36 3.83 4.20
C ALA A 54 -26.99 4.01 3.52
N VAL A 55 -26.01 3.26 4.02
CA VAL A 55 -24.63 3.31 3.52
C VAL A 55 -24.56 2.76 2.09
N ARG A 56 -23.98 3.54 1.19
CA ARG A 56 -23.72 3.20 -0.21
C ARG A 56 -22.26 3.49 -0.55
N TYR A 57 -21.77 2.80 -1.58
CA TYR A 57 -20.41 2.94 -2.09
C TYR A 57 -20.40 3.42 -3.54
N ALA A 58 -19.38 4.21 -3.86
CA ALA A 58 -18.94 4.50 -5.22
C ALA A 58 -17.41 4.44 -5.27
N VAL A 59 -16.86 4.25 -6.47
CA VAL A 59 -15.41 4.19 -6.69
C VAL A 59 -14.98 5.20 -7.74
N SER A 60 -13.76 5.70 -7.58
CA SER A 60 -13.09 6.56 -8.57
C SER A 60 -11.64 6.12 -8.74
N ALA A 61 -11.13 6.14 -9.97
CA ALA A 61 -9.73 5.84 -10.27
C ALA A 61 -8.82 7.07 -10.10
N ASP A 62 -9.39 8.28 -10.14
CA ASP A 62 -8.65 9.54 -10.23
C ASP A 62 -9.05 10.58 -9.19
N GLY A 63 -10.18 10.40 -8.50
CA GLY A 63 -10.73 11.37 -7.55
C GLY A 63 -11.61 12.44 -8.22
N TYR A 64 -11.98 12.24 -9.49
CA TYR A 64 -12.78 13.17 -10.28
C TYR A 64 -14.02 12.51 -10.88
N HIS A 65 -13.89 11.26 -11.36
CA HIS A 65 -14.98 10.52 -11.99
C HIS A 65 -15.41 9.36 -11.08
N TYR A 66 -16.61 9.43 -10.52
CA TYR A 66 -17.13 8.44 -9.56
C TYR A 66 -18.27 7.63 -10.15
N TYR A 67 -18.26 6.34 -9.85
CA TYR A 67 -19.26 5.39 -10.30
C TYR A 67 -19.80 4.59 -9.12
N HIS A 68 -21.12 4.54 -8.96
CA HIS A 68 -21.74 3.79 -7.89
C HIS A 68 -21.43 2.29 -7.99
N LEU A 69 -21.28 1.65 -6.84
CA LEU A 69 -21.25 0.20 -6.72
C LEU A 69 -22.66 -0.34 -6.43
N ASN A 70 -22.86 -1.65 -6.60
CA ASN A 70 -24.08 -2.36 -6.22
C ASN A 70 -25.38 -1.75 -6.83
N ASN A 71 -25.31 -1.19 -8.03
CA ASN A 71 -26.43 -0.48 -8.68
C ASN A 71 -27.06 0.60 -7.78
N ASN A 72 -26.23 1.32 -7.01
CA ASN A 72 -26.62 2.39 -6.08
C ASN A 72 -27.54 1.91 -4.93
N LYS A 73 -27.56 0.59 -4.67
CA LYS A 73 -28.25 -0.01 -3.52
C LYS A 73 -27.35 -0.01 -2.28
N PRO A 74 -27.92 0.00 -1.07
CA PRO A 74 -27.16 -0.07 0.16
C PRO A 74 -26.20 -1.26 0.21
N VAL A 75 -25.00 -1.04 0.78
CA VAL A 75 -23.99 -2.09 1.01
C VAL A 75 -24.07 -2.70 2.41
N ILE A 76 -24.83 -2.07 3.31
CA ILE A 76 -25.17 -2.55 4.65
C ILE A 76 -26.68 -2.35 4.85
N ASP A 77 -27.36 -3.33 5.45
CA ASP A 77 -28.75 -3.18 5.86
C ASP A 77 -28.84 -2.30 7.11
N SER A 78 -29.33 -1.07 6.96
CA SER A 78 -29.50 -0.11 8.06
C SER A 78 -30.32 -0.72 9.22
N LYS A 79 -31.36 -1.50 8.92
CA LYS A 79 -32.24 -2.08 9.96
C LYS A 79 -31.53 -3.08 10.86
N ALA A 80 -30.46 -3.70 10.36
CA ALA A 80 -29.66 -4.65 11.13
C ALA A 80 -28.69 -3.97 12.10
N ILE A 81 -28.33 -2.71 11.86
CA ILE A 81 -27.28 -2.01 12.60
C ILE A 81 -27.79 -0.80 13.41
N SER A 82 -28.92 -0.21 13.03
CA SER A 82 -29.45 1.03 13.59
C SER A 82 -30.58 0.78 14.57
N SER A 83 -30.61 1.55 15.68
CA SER A 83 -31.72 1.54 16.63
C SER A 83 -32.96 2.29 16.10
N THR A 84 -32.77 3.22 15.16
CA THR A 84 -33.85 3.99 14.54
C THR A 84 -34.35 3.35 13.23
N GLY A 85 -33.56 2.49 12.60
CA GLY A 85 -33.84 1.83 11.33
C GLY A 85 -33.16 2.48 10.11
N GLY A 86 -32.49 3.63 10.30
CA GLY A 86 -31.77 4.37 9.26
C GLY A 86 -30.41 4.88 9.76
N VAL A 87 -29.50 5.17 8.83
CA VAL A 87 -28.17 5.71 9.13
C VAL A 87 -27.79 6.82 8.17
N ARG A 88 -27.04 7.80 8.67
CA ARG A 88 -26.61 8.99 7.92
C ARG A 88 -25.14 9.32 8.19
N ASP A 89 -24.61 10.24 7.40
CA ASP A 89 -23.31 10.88 7.59
C ASP A 89 -22.14 9.88 7.76
N PRO A 90 -21.94 8.94 6.83
CA PRO A 90 -20.85 7.99 6.93
C PRO A 90 -19.48 8.64 6.82
N HIS A 91 -18.69 8.44 7.86
CA HIS A 91 -17.25 8.70 7.86
C HIS A 91 -16.48 7.40 8.00
N ILE A 92 -15.50 7.19 7.12
CA ILE A 92 -14.65 5.99 7.08
C ILE A 92 -13.18 6.36 7.23
N LEU A 93 -12.43 5.53 7.98
CA LEU A 93 -11.01 5.68 8.25
C LEU A 93 -10.28 4.34 8.08
N ARG A 94 -9.11 4.36 7.46
CA ARG A 94 -8.15 3.25 7.54
C ARG A 94 -7.33 3.39 8.81
N GLY A 95 -7.23 2.33 9.59
CA GLY A 95 -6.41 2.29 10.78
C GLY A 95 -4.91 2.30 10.48
N GLU A 96 -4.12 2.71 11.47
CA GLU A 96 -2.66 2.78 11.41
C GLU A 96 -1.97 1.43 11.15
N ASP A 97 -2.68 0.32 11.34
CA ASP A 97 -2.19 -1.01 11.01
C ASP A 97 -2.28 -1.33 9.50
N GLY A 98 -2.84 -0.41 8.70
CA GLY A 98 -3.00 -0.49 7.25
C GLY A 98 -4.00 -1.53 6.77
N LYS A 99 -4.67 -2.26 7.66
CA LYS A 99 -5.53 -3.42 7.32
C LYS A 99 -6.91 -3.38 7.96
N THR A 100 -7.09 -2.61 9.02
CA THR A 100 -8.37 -2.43 9.70
C THR A 100 -9.03 -1.16 9.20
N PHE A 101 -10.34 -1.20 8.98
CA PHE A 101 -11.16 -0.06 8.60
C PHE A 101 -12.20 0.20 9.67
N TYR A 102 -12.40 1.47 9.99
CA TYR A 102 -13.38 1.95 10.93
C TYR A 102 -14.36 2.84 10.19
N MET A 103 -15.66 2.69 10.47
CA MET A 103 -16.68 3.61 9.98
C MET A 103 -17.57 4.02 11.14
N VAL A 104 -17.98 5.28 11.15
CA VAL A 104 -18.96 5.80 12.09
C VAL A 104 -20.11 6.43 11.34
N LEU A 105 -21.32 6.30 11.90
CA LEU A 105 -22.57 6.76 11.30
C LEU A 105 -23.42 7.46 12.35
N THR A 106 -24.17 8.46 11.92
CA THR A 106 -25.32 8.94 12.69
C THR A 106 -26.41 7.86 12.70
N ASP A 107 -26.90 7.46 13.87
CA ASP A 107 -28.07 6.57 14.00
C ASP A 107 -29.35 7.40 13.99
N MET A 108 -30.00 7.48 12.84
CA MET A 108 -31.16 8.35 12.66
C MET A 108 -32.09 7.91 11.54
N THR A 109 -33.39 8.16 11.75
CA THR A 109 -34.40 8.14 10.69
C THR A 109 -35.16 9.47 10.67
N SER A 110 -35.00 10.28 9.61
CA SER A 110 -35.59 11.62 9.57
C SER A 110 -37.13 11.63 9.59
N SER A 111 -37.79 10.56 9.12
CA SER A 111 -39.25 10.41 9.25
C SER A 111 -39.74 10.32 10.70
N LYS A 112 -38.85 9.99 11.65
CA LYS A 112 -39.11 10.01 13.10
C LYS A 112 -38.80 11.37 13.75
N GLY A 113 -38.45 12.38 12.94
CA GLY A 113 -38.09 13.73 13.37
C GLY A 113 -36.58 13.97 13.41
N TRP A 114 -36.19 15.25 13.32
CA TRP A 114 -34.79 15.69 13.31
C TRP A 114 -34.06 15.54 14.66
N ASP A 115 -34.83 15.29 15.73
CA ASP A 115 -34.34 14.96 17.06
C ASP A 115 -34.48 13.44 17.34
N SER A 116 -34.59 12.57 16.34
CA SER A 116 -34.70 11.11 16.56
C SER A 116 -33.36 10.42 16.88
N ASN A 117 -32.28 11.20 16.90
CA ASN A 117 -30.90 10.72 16.98
C ASN A 117 -30.32 10.91 18.38
N ARG A 118 -30.04 9.82 19.12
CA ARG A 118 -29.28 9.86 20.39
C ARG A 118 -28.04 8.99 20.36
N ALA A 119 -27.76 8.41 19.20
CA ALA A 119 -26.79 7.34 19.08
C ALA A 119 -25.95 7.51 17.81
N MET A 120 -24.82 6.84 17.83
CA MET A 120 -23.99 6.62 16.65
C MET A 120 -23.75 5.14 16.48
N ILE A 121 -23.45 4.73 15.25
CA ILE A 121 -23.02 3.37 14.94
C ILE A 121 -21.51 3.38 14.76
N LEU A 122 -20.83 2.46 15.43
CA LEU A 122 -19.42 2.13 15.20
C LEU A 122 -19.35 0.86 14.37
N LEU A 123 -18.56 0.88 13.31
CA LEU A 123 -18.36 -0.21 12.37
C LEU A 123 -16.88 -0.55 12.25
N LYS A 124 -16.55 -1.83 12.23
CA LYS A 124 -15.17 -2.34 12.04
C LYS A 124 -15.12 -3.42 10.98
N SER A 125 -14.15 -3.32 10.08
CA SER A 125 -13.90 -4.28 9.00
C SER A 125 -12.39 -4.49 8.79
N THR A 126 -12.02 -5.59 8.12
CA THR A 126 -10.65 -5.81 7.60
C THR A 126 -10.66 -6.00 6.08
N ASP A 127 -11.79 -5.75 5.42
CA ASP A 127 -11.98 -6.06 4.01
C ASP A 127 -12.95 -5.11 3.27
N LEU A 128 -13.46 -4.07 3.94
CA LEU A 128 -14.43 -3.08 3.43
C LEU A 128 -15.80 -3.65 3.02
N VAL A 129 -15.99 -4.97 3.10
CA VAL A 129 -17.18 -5.69 2.64
C VAL A 129 -18.00 -6.18 3.84
N ASN A 130 -17.35 -6.83 4.78
CA ASN A 130 -17.96 -7.42 5.97
C ASN A 130 -17.70 -6.51 7.16
N TRP A 131 -18.78 -6.07 7.81
CA TRP A 131 -18.72 -5.12 8.90
C TRP A 131 -19.30 -5.71 10.18
N LYS A 132 -18.60 -5.50 11.30
CA LYS A 132 -19.15 -5.67 12.65
C LYS A 132 -19.64 -4.33 13.14
N SER A 133 -20.85 -4.27 13.69
CA SER A 133 -21.50 -3.04 14.15
C SER A 133 -21.74 -3.02 15.66
N SER A 134 -21.65 -1.85 16.26
CA SER A 134 -22.07 -1.56 17.63
C SER A 134 -22.81 -0.22 17.69
N VAL A 135 -23.91 -0.16 18.44
CA VAL A 135 -24.64 1.08 18.71
C VAL A 135 -24.09 1.71 20.00
N VAL A 136 -23.78 3.00 19.96
CA VAL A 136 -23.45 3.79 21.16
C VAL A 136 -24.48 4.89 21.34
N ASN A 137 -25.41 4.71 22.27
CA ASN A 137 -26.41 5.72 22.63
C ASN A 137 -25.87 6.63 23.74
N ILE A 138 -25.51 7.87 23.42
CA ILE A 138 -24.85 8.81 24.33
C ILE A 138 -25.74 9.12 25.53
N GLN A 139 -27.04 9.30 25.31
CA GLN A 139 -28.01 9.65 26.35
C GLN A 139 -28.13 8.58 27.43
N THR A 140 -28.08 7.30 27.06
CA THR A 140 -28.22 6.19 28.01
C THR A 140 -26.89 5.63 28.53
N THR A 141 -25.80 5.82 27.79
CA THR A 141 -24.49 5.25 28.14
C THR A 141 -23.79 6.07 29.23
N PHE A 142 -23.97 7.39 29.22
CA PHE A 142 -23.27 8.31 30.13
C PHE A 142 -24.26 9.14 30.96
N PRO A 143 -24.10 9.19 32.29
CA PRO A 143 -24.99 9.97 33.16
C PRO A 143 -24.90 11.48 32.87
N GLY A 144 -25.97 12.23 33.14
CA GLY A 144 -26.01 13.68 32.93
C GLY A 144 -26.37 14.12 31.51
N ASN A 145 -26.81 13.17 30.65
CA ASN A 145 -27.19 13.43 29.26
C ASN A 145 -28.71 13.37 29.04
N GLU A 146 -29.52 13.44 30.10
CA GLU A 146 -30.98 13.26 30.05
C GLU A 146 -31.64 14.29 29.12
N ASN A 147 -31.11 15.52 29.07
CA ASN A 147 -31.59 16.60 28.22
C ASN A 147 -30.90 16.68 26.84
N LEU A 148 -30.12 15.67 26.46
CA LEU A 148 -29.49 15.59 25.14
C LEU A 148 -30.57 15.52 24.05
N LYS A 149 -30.37 16.27 22.97
CA LYS A 149 -31.32 16.44 21.87
C LYS A 149 -30.88 15.84 20.54
N ARG A 150 -29.58 15.76 20.25
CA ARG A 150 -29.06 15.14 19.02
C ARG A 150 -27.57 14.82 19.10
N VAL A 151 -27.14 13.82 18.32
CA VAL A 151 -25.75 13.34 18.17
C VAL A 151 -25.37 13.31 16.69
N TRP A 152 -24.95 14.42 16.12
CA TRP A 152 -24.78 14.56 14.67
C TRP A 152 -23.37 14.30 14.16
N ALA A 153 -23.32 13.67 12.99
CA ALA A 153 -22.18 13.50 12.10
C ALA A 153 -20.90 13.08 12.82
N PRO A 154 -20.87 11.86 13.41
CA PRO A 154 -19.65 11.34 13.98
C PRO A 154 -18.60 11.11 12.89
N GLN A 155 -17.36 11.44 13.21
CA GLN A 155 -16.18 11.18 12.41
C GLN A 155 -15.07 10.60 13.29
N THR A 156 -13.99 10.10 12.69
CA THR A 156 -12.90 9.43 13.41
C THR A 156 -11.53 9.87 12.90
N ILE A 157 -10.59 10.10 13.81
CA ILE A 157 -9.18 10.38 13.48
C ILE A 157 -8.27 9.60 14.44
N TYR A 158 -7.07 9.23 14.01
CA TYR A 158 -6.07 8.66 14.91
C TYR A 158 -5.30 9.76 15.65
N ASP A 159 -5.28 9.70 16.98
CA ASP A 159 -4.47 10.57 17.82
C ASP A 159 -3.16 9.87 18.16
N ALA A 160 -2.09 10.25 17.45
CA ALA A 160 -0.76 9.67 17.64
C ALA A 160 -0.19 9.89 19.05
N LYS A 161 -0.58 10.97 19.74
CA LYS A 161 -0.13 11.27 21.11
C LYS A 161 -0.78 10.32 22.12
N ALA A 162 -2.05 9.97 21.91
CA ALA A 162 -2.77 9.03 22.74
C ALA A 162 -2.57 7.56 22.33
N GLY A 163 -2.18 7.31 21.08
CA GLY A 163 -2.12 5.97 20.50
C GLY A 163 -3.50 5.35 20.31
N LYS A 164 -4.53 6.17 20.05
CA LYS A 164 -5.95 5.76 20.04
C LYS A 164 -6.74 6.45 18.94
N TYR A 165 -7.86 5.84 18.57
CA TYR A 165 -8.83 6.46 17.67
C TYR A 165 -9.77 7.37 18.44
N LEU A 166 -9.80 8.64 18.06
CA LEU A 166 -10.66 9.68 18.58
C LEU A 166 -11.91 9.77 17.70
N VAL A 167 -13.08 9.57 18.29
CA VAL A 167 -14.38 9.77 17.65
C VAL A 167 -14.91 11.12 18.07
N TYR A 168 -15.26 11.97 17.11
CA TYR A 168 -15.75 13.33 17.35
C TYR A 168 -17.07 13.56 16.61
N PHE A 169 -17.96 14.32 17.22
CA PHE A 169 -19.36 14.47 16.81
C PHE A 169 -19.97 15.72 17.43
N SER A 170 -21.10 16.16 16.88
CA SER A 170 -21.81 17.33 17.36
C SER A 170 -22.90 16.94 18.34
N LEU A 171 -22.93 17.58 19.51
CA LEU A 171 -24.00 17.41 20.51
C LEU A 171 -24.79 18.70 20.67
N GLN A 172 -26.11 18.56 20.80
CA GLN A 172 -26.99 19.62 21.27
C GLN A 172 -27.71 19.19 22.53
N TYR A 173 -27.76 20.07 23.52
CA TYR A 173 -28.63 19.94 24.69
C TYR A 173 -29.79 20.94 24.56
N ALA A 174 -30.94 20.61 25.13
CA ALA A 174 -32.13 21.46 25.08
C ALA A 174 -31.81 22.91 25.51
N GLY A 175 -32.10 23.88 24.63
CA GLY A 175 -31.90 25.32 24.88
C GLY A 175 -30.48 25.84 24.59
N GLY A 176 -29.55 25.00 24.15
CA GLY A 176 -28.18 25.40 23.80
C GLY A 176 -27.83 25.20 22.31
N PRO A 177 -26.73 25.79 21.83
CA PRO A 177 -26.22 25.54 20.48
C PRO A 177 -25.55 24.17 20.37
N ASP A 178 -25.46 23.64 19.15
CA ASP A 178 -24.62 22.50 18.83
C ASP A 178 -23.14 22.85 19.02
N LYS A 179 -22.38 21.92 19.62
CA LYS A 179 -20.93 22.04 19.80
C LYS A 179 -20.29 20.71 19.45
N ILE A 180 -19.01 20.73 19.08
CA ILE A 180 -18.28 19.51 18.74
C ILE A 180 -17.62 18.95 19.99
N TYR A 181 -17.89 17.67 20.26
CA TYR A 181 -17.35 16.88 21.36
C TYR A 181 -16.51 15.73 20.80
N TYR A 182 -15.74 15.08 21.67
CA TYR A 182 -14.97 13.89 21.34
C TYR A 182 -14.93 12.88 22.48
N ALA A 183 -14.66 11.62 22.14
CA ALA A 183 -14.24 10.58 23.06
C ALA A 183 -13.33 9.58 22.33
N TYR A 184 -12.47 8.87 23.05
CA TYR A 184 -11.71 7.78 22.45
C TYR A 184 -12.57 6.52 22.33
N ALA A 185 -12.46 5.83 21.19
CA ALA A 185 -13.00 4.50 21.04
C ALA A 185 -12.16 3.49 21.84
N ASN A 186 -12.81 2.46 22.37
CA ASN A 186 -12.10 1.33 22.98
C ASN A 186 -11.33 0.53 21.90
N LYS A 187 -10.43 -0.35 22.34
CA LYS A 187 -9.56 -1.17 21.45
C LYS A 187 -10.34 -1.97 20.40
N ASP A 188 -11.51 -2.48 20.76
CA ASP A 188 -12.33 -3.29 19.86
C ASP A 188 -13.17 -2.46 18.89
N PHE A 189 -13.21 -1.13 19.07
CA PHE A 189 -14.03 -0.18 18.32
C PHE A 189 -15.53 -0.51 18.41
N THR A 190 -15.98 -0.82 19.62
CA THR A 190 -17.36 -1.21 19.94
C THR A 190 -18.05 -0.27 20.93
N ALA A 191 -17.28 0.58 21.61
CA ALA A 191 -17.78 1.55 22.59
C ALA A 191 -16.81 2.73 22.74
N LEU A 192 -17.28 3.80 23.38
CA LEU A 192 -16.45 4.93 23.81
C LEU A 192 -15.90 4.67 25.23
N GLU A 193 -14.64 5.01 25.47
CA GLU A 193 -13.96 4.74 26.75
C GLU A 193 -14.43 5.65 27.89
N SER A 194 -15.04 6.79 27.57
CA SER A 194 -15.48 7.77 28.57
C SER A 194 -16.58 8.68 28.01
N ALA A 195 -17.24 9.42 28.90
CA ALA A 195 -18.21 10.43 28.51
C ALA A 195 -17.57 11.49 27.58
N PRO A 196 -18.31 12.00 26.59
CA PRO A 196 -17.76 12.95 25.62
C PRO A 196 -17.25 14.23 26.29
N LYS A 197 -16.10 14.72 25.83
CA LYS A 197 -15.48 15.98 26.27
C LYS A 197 -15.61 17.02 25.17
N LEU A 198 -15.70 18.29 25.56
CA LEU A 198 -15.78 19.38 24.59
C LEU A 198 -14.49 19.43 23.76
N LEU A 199 -14.62 19.40 22.43
CA LEU A 199 -13.50 19.50 21.50
C LEU A 199 -13.34 20.95 21.02
N PHE A 200 -14.44 21.55 20.55
CA PHE A 200 -14.42 22.83 19.87
C PHE A 200 -15.73 23.60 20.06
N VAL A 201 -15.60 24.92 20.22
CA VAL A 201 -16.66 25.92 20.18
C VAL A 201 -16.15 27.08 19.34
N PRO A 202 -16.91 27.58 18.36
CA PRO A 202 -16.49 28.73 17.56
C PRO A 202 -16.44 30.00 18.40
N LYS A 203 -15.67 31.00 17.99
CA LYS A 203 -15.55 32.32 18.65
C LYS A 203 -16.92 33.01 18.83
N SER A 204 -17.89 32.74 17.95
CA SER A 204 -19.24 33.29 18.02
C SER A 204 -20.11 32.67 19.12
N GLU A 205 -19.67 31.55 19.72
CA GLU A 205 -20.42 30.71 20.66
C GLU A 205 -21.75 30.17 20.11
N ARG A 206 -21.96 30.30 18.79
CA ARG A 206 -23.13 29.77 18.09
C ARG A 206 -22.94 28.32 17.68
N ALA A 207 -23.99 27.73 17.10
CA ALA A 207 -24.00 26.33 16.69
C ALA A 207 -22.96 26.04 15.60
N CYS A 208 -22.17 25.00 15.84
CA CYS A 208 -21.28 24.37 14.87
C CYS A 208 -21.55 22.86 14.78
N ILE A 209 -21.55 22.33 13.56
CA ILE A 209 -21.74 20.89 13.28
C ILE A 209 -20.82 20.42 12.15
N ASP A 210 -20.96 19.14 11.76
CA ASP A 210 -20.29 18.52 10.60
C ASP A 210 -18.77 18.73 10.61
N GLY A 211 -18.14 18.46 11.75
CA GLY A 211 -16.69 18.56 11.88
C GLY A 211 -15.99 17.53 10.99
N ASP A 212 -14.94 17.95 10.28
CA ASP A 212 -14.02 17.12 9.51
C ASP A 212 -12.59 17.55 9.78
N ILE A 213 -11.75 16.64 10.28
CA ILE A 213 -10.39 16.91 10.73
C ILE A 213 -9.39 16.18 9.83
N ILE A 214 -8.49 16.93 9.23
CA ILE A 214 -7.30 16.41 8.54
C ILE A 214 -6.02 16.96 9.17
N GLU A 215 -4.97 16.16 9.19
CA GLU A 215 -3.63 16.57 9.63
C GLU A 215 -2.77 16.91 8.41
N LYS A 216 -2.04 18.02 8.50
CA LYS A 216 -1.04 18.43 7.52
C LYS A 216 0.13 19.11 8.22
N ASP A 217 1.34 18.62 8.00
CA ASP A 217 2.60 19.21 8.46
C ASP A 217 2.67 19.48 9.98
N GLY A 218 2.08 18.61 10.79
CA GLY A 218 1.98 18.70 12.25
C GLY A 218 0.82 19.56 12.75
N VAL A 219 -0.08 19.99 11.87
CA VAL A 219 -1.23 20.86 12.20
C VAL A 219 -2.53 20.15 11.85
N TYR A 220 -3.45 20.10 12.79
CA TYR A 220 -4.81 19.61 12.58
C TYR A 220 -5.69 20.76 12.10
N HIS A 221 -6.44 20.53 11.02
CA HIS A 221 -7.40 21.46 10.42
C HIS A 221 -8.81 20.90 10.61
N LEU A 222 -9.59 21.51 11.50
CA LEU A 222 -11.01 21.21 11.70
C LEU A 222 -11.85 22.09 10.78
N PHE A 223 -12.37 21.51 9.71
CA PHE A 223 -13.44 22.08 8.89
C PHE A 223 -14.76 21.86 9.61
N TYR A 224 -15.61 22.88 9.66
CA TYR A 224 -16.91 22.77 10.35
C TYR A 224 -17.95 23.69 9.72
N LYS A 225 -19.21 23.31 9.86
CA LYS A 225 -20.38 24.07 9.40
C LYS A 225 -20.87 25.01 10.50
N THR A 226 -21.16 26.27 10.14
CA THR A 226 -21.88 27.24 10.98
C THR A 226 -23.39 27.21 10.68
N GLU A 227 -24.25 27.45 11.67
CA GLU A 227 -25.73 27.34 11.50
C GLU A 227 -26.52 28.66 11.60
N THR A 228 -26.01 29.73 12.24
CA THR A 228 -26.92 30.81 12.71
C THR A 228 -26.67 32.24 12.22
N GLU A 229 -25.48 32.59 11.70
CA GLU A 229 -25.21 33.97 11.22
C GLU A 229 -25.09 34.01 9.69
N LYS A 230 -24.17 33.21 9.18
CA LYS A 230 -24.07 32.82 7.78
C LYS A 230 -23.79 31.33 7.79
N ALA A 231 -24.66 30.53 7.17
CA ALA A 231 -24.40 29.11 7.03
C ALA A 231 -23.24 28.91 6.04
N GLY A 232 -22.29 28.04 6.39
CA GLY A 232 -21.12 27.81 5.56
C GLY A 232 -20.02 27.04 6.26
N ILE A 233 -18.94 26.79 5.53
CA ILE A 233 -17.78 26.04 6.03
C ILE A 233 -16.68 27.02 6.45
N LYS A 234 -16.20 26.88 7.69
CA LYS A 234 -15.03 27.55 8.22
C LYS A 234 -14.00 26.51 8.64
N VAL A 235 -12.78 26.97 8.94
CA VAL A 235 -11.70 26.11 9.45
C VAL A 235 -11.12 26.67 10.75
N ALA A 236 -10.75 25.79 11.66
CA ALA A 236 -9.94 26.12 12.83
C ALA A 236 -8.74 25.17 12.94
N THR A 237 -7.60 25.65 13.43
CA THR A 237 -6.36 24.86 13.49
C THR A 237 -5.82 24.66 14.90
N THR A 238 -5.15 23.54 15.13
CA THR A 238 -4.42 23.27 16.38
C THR A 238 -3.24 22.32 16.14
N THR A 239 -2.26 22.31 17.05
CA THR A 239 -1.18 21.31 17.07
C THR A 239 -1.41 20.22 18.12
N ASP A 240 -2.47 20.34 18.93
CA ASP A 240 -2.86 19.35 19.94
C ASP A 240 -4.39 19.18 19.90
N LEU A 241 -4.82 18.08 19.25
CA LEU A 241 -6.22 17.72 19.01
C LEU A 241 -7.13 17.92 20.22
N THR A 242 -6.64 17.58 21.41
CA THR A 242 -7.46 17.53 22.63
C THR A 242 -7.20 18.67 23.60
N SER A 243 -6.41 19.67 23.19
CA SER A 243 -6.09 20.82 24.03
C SER A 243 -7.28 21.75 24.29
N GLY A 244 -8.32 21.67 23.48
CA GLY A 244 -9.43 22.64 23.44
C GLY A 244 -9.02 24.02 22.91
N LYS A 245 -7.78 24.18 22.43
CA LYS A 245 -7.25 25.45 21.92
C LYS A 245 -7.16 25.38 20.41
N TRP A 246 -8.11 26.04 19.75
CA TRP A 246 -8.22 26.12 18.31
C TRP A 246 -8.11 27.57 17.83
N THR A 247 -7.35 27.78 16.76
CA THR A 247 -7.24 29.08 16.09
C THR A 247 -8.19 29.11 14.90
N GLU A 248 -9.31 29.80 15.04
CA GLU A 248 -10.31 29.92 13.98
C GLU A 248 -9.91 30.93 12.91
N ASN A 249 -10.05 30.54 11.64
CA ASN A 249 -9.97 31.41 10.48
C ASN A 249 -11.35 32.03 10.23
N ASP A 250 -11.40 33.35 10.02
CA ASP A 250 -12.67 34.07 9.87
C ASP A 250 -13.30 33.92 8.47
N ASN A 251 -12.54 33.41 7.50
CA ASN A 251 -13.00 33.20 6.12
C ASN A 251 -13.93 31.99 5.99
N TYR A 252 -14.92 32.14 5.11
CA TYR A 252 -15.75 31.04 4.62
C TYR A 252 -15.07 30.39 3.41
N LEU A 253 -14.99 29.07 3.40
CA LEU A 253 -14.21 28.31 2.42
C LEU A 253 -15.04 27.81 1.23
N GLN A 254 -16.37 27.73 1.38
CA GLN A 254 -17.23 27.37 0.26
C GLN A 254 -17.21 28.44 -0.84
N GLN A 255 -17.31 28.02 -2.09
CA GLN A 255 -17.22 28.88 -3.26
C GLN A 255 -18.60 29.21 -3.86
N THR A 256 -19.66 28.83 -3.15
CA THR A 256 -21.05 29.17 -3.45
C THR A 256 -21.66 30.08 -2.37
N LYS A 257 -22.77 30.74 -2.73
CA LYS A 257 -23.61 31.51 -1.82
C LYS A 257 -24.79 30.69 -1.26
N ASP A 258 -25.01 29.49 -1.80
CA ASP A 258 -26.05 28.57 -1.34
C ASP A 258 -25.70 27.96 0.03
N GLY A 259 -26.71 27.41 0.72
CA GLY A 259 -26.49 26.65 1.96
C GLY A 259 -25.72 25.36 1.69
N VAL A 260 -24.68 25.10 2.49
CA VAL A 260 -23.78 23.95 2.37
C VAL A 260 -23.64 23.20 3.70
N GLU A 261 -23.34 21.90 3.64
CA GLU A 261 -23.11 21.04 4.81
C GLU A 261 -22.21 19.84 4.51
N GLY A 262 -21.86 19.06 5.53
CA GLY A 262 -21.15 17.79 5.38
C GLY A 262 -19.82 17.90 4.63
N SER A 263 -18.92 18.77 5.11
CA SER A 263 -17.59 18.89 4.51
C SER A 263 -16.81 17.58 4.64
N SER A 264 -16.07 17.23 3.58
CA SER A 264 -15.07 16.17 3.61
C SER A 264 -13.83 16.60 2.81
N VAL A 265 -12.67 16.45 3.44
CA VAL A 265 -11.36 16.77 2.88
C VAL A 265 -10.56 15.50 2.70
N PHE A 266 -10.00 15.32 1.51
CA PHE A 266 -9.11 14.20 1.23
C PHE A 266 -7.95 14.62 0.33
N LYS A 267 -6.81 13.92 0.46
CA LYS A 267 -5.63 14.15 -0.36
C LYS A 267 -5.74 13.37 -1.67
N LEU A 268 -5.32 13.99 -2.78
CA LEU A 268 -5.17 13.28 -4.05
C LEU A 268 -3.93 12.35 -4.00
N ASN A 269 -4.12 11.10 -4.38
CA ASN A 269 -3.09 10.07 -4.46
C ASN A 269 -1.92 10.56 -5.32
N ASN A 270 -0.69 10.36 -4.84
CA ASN A 270 0.55 10.75 -5.52
C ASN A 270 0.65 12.25 -5.87
N SER A 271 -0.07 13.11 -5.14
CA SER A 271 -0.11 14.57 -5.32
C SER A 271 0.10 15.31 -3.99
N ASP A 272 0.42 16.60 -4.06
CA ASP A 272 0.42 17.54 -2.94
C ASP A 272 -0.92 18.30 -2.82
N GLU A 273 -1.88 17.98 -3.68
CA GLU A 273 -3.20 18.61 -3.74
C GLU A 273 -4.23 17.87 -2.86
N TYR A 274 -5.16 18.65 -2.33
CA TYR A 274 -6.29 18.21 -1.53
C TYR A 274 -7.59 18.67 -2.16
N ILE A 275 -8.64 17.88 -1.96
CA ILE A 275 -10.00 18.20 -2.35
C ILE A 275 -10.82 18.48 -1.10
N LEU A 276 -11.56 19.58 -1.10
CA LEU A 276 -12.67 19.82 -0.17
C LEU A 276 -13.96 19.64 -0.96
N MET A 277 -14.82 18.73 -0.49
CA MET A 277 -16.16 18.56 -1.04
C MET A 277 -17.22 18.87 0.03
N TYR A 278 -18.38 19.35 -0.40
CA TYR A 278 -19.53 19.61 0.48
C TYR A 278 -20.86 19.50 -0.27
N ASP A 279 -21.90 19.19 0.49
CA ASP A 279 -23.26 19.03 0.02
C ASP A 279 -23.94 20.40 -0.05
N VAL A 280 -24.33 20.83 -1.25
CA VAL A 280 -25.17 22.02 -1.45
C VAL A 280 -26.62 21.58 -1.29
N TYR A 281 -26.99 21.23 -0.06
CA TYR A 281 -28.20 20.49 0.28
C TYR A 281 -29.51 21.13 -0.20
N THR A 282 -29.51 22.46 -0.36
CA THR A 282 -30.65 23.24 -0.88
C THR A 282 -30.86 23.09 -2.39
N LYS A 283 -29.86 22.58 -3.11
CA LYS A 283 -29.83 22.41 -4.56
C LYS A 283 -29.71 20.95 -5.00
N GLY A 284 -29.53 20.01 -4.07
CA GLY A 284 -29.39 18.59 -4.37
C GLY A 284 -28.18 18.28 -5.23
N ARG A 285 -27.08 19.03 -5.06
CA ARG A 285 -25.81 18.85 -5.77
C ARG A 285 -24.65 18.87 -4.79
N TYR A 286 -23.56 18.24 -5.17
CA TYR A 286 -22.27 18.41 -4.49
C TYR A 286 -21.42 19.48 -5.17
N GLU A 287 -20.52 20.08 -4.42
CA GLU A 287 -19.49 20.98 -4.94
C GLU A 287 -18.12 20.47 -4.50
N PHE A 288 -17.18 20.47 -5.43
CA PHE A 288 -15.80 20.04 -5.23
C PHE A 288 -14.87 21.22 -5.49
N THR A 289 -13.92 21.41 -4.58
CA THR A 289 -12.87 22.40 -4.70
C THR A 289 -11.51 21.77 -4.46
N LYS A 290 -10.46 22.39 -5.00
CA LYS A 290 -9.07 21.93 -4.90
C LYS A 290 -8.19 22.98 -4.24
N THR A 291 -7.20 22.52 -3.47
CA THR A 291 -6.21 23.34 -2.76
C THR A 291 -4.86 22.63 -2.64
N LYS A 292 -3.82 23.38 -2.30
CA LYS A 292 -2.52 22.86 -1.83
C LYS A 292 -2.23 23.24 -0.37
N ASP A 293 -2.88 24.27 0.14
CA ASP A 293 -2.57 24.90 1.44
C ASP A 293 -3.68 24.71 2.48
N LEU A 294 -4.83 24.14 2.09
CA LEU A 294 -6.04 24.01 2.93
C LEU A 294 -6.69 25.36 3.30
N GLU A 295 -6.33 26.43 2.60
CA GLU A 295 -6.85 27.78 2.84
C GLU A 295 -7.47 28.38 1.57
N ASN A 296 -6.81 28.23 0.43
CA ASN A 296 -7.21 28.78 -0.85
C ASN A 296 -7.79 27.66 -1.73
N PHE A 297 -9.08 27.77 -2.05
CA PHE A 297 -9.83 26.72 -2.76
C PHE A 297 -10.32 27.20 -4.12
N THR A 298 -10.15 26.36 -5.14
CA THR A 298 -10.64 26.61 -6.52
C THR A 298 -11.71 25.58 -6.88
N VAL A 299 -12.85 26.02 -7.43
CA VAL A 299 -13.93 25.12 -7.88
C VAL A 299 -13.46 24.27 -9.05
N ILE A 300 -13.78 22.97 -9.02
CA ILE A 300 -13.44 21.99 -10.06
C ILE A 300 -14.66 21.20 -10.58
N ASN A 301 -15.89 21.66 -10.33
CA ASN A 301 -17.11 20.94 -10.68
C ASN A 301 -17.20 20.49 -12.16
N ASN A 302 -16.61 21.24 -13.10
CA ASN A 302 -16.62 20.88 -14.52
C ASN A 302 -15.77 19.64 -14.83
N ASP A 303 -14.83 19.30 -13.95
CA ASP A 303 -13.96 18.12 -14.06
C ASP A 303 -14.55 16.92 -13.30
N ILE A 304 -15.62 17.13 -12.52
CA ILE A 304 -16.24 16.09 -11.70
C ILE A 304 -17.42 15.46 -12.46
N SER A 305 -17.50 14.14 -12.41
CA SER A 305 -18.69 13.41 -12.84
C SER A 305 -19.09 12.33 -11.84
N MET A 306 -20.39 12.16 -11.66
CA MET A 306 -20.99 11.13 -10.82
C MET A 306 -22.24 10.58 -11.50
N ASP A 307 -22.48 9.28 -11.40
CA ASP A 307 -23.71 8.64 -11.89
C ASP A 307 -24.76 8.41 -10.78
N PHE A 308 -24.62 9.16 -9.69
CA PHE A 308 -25.47 9.13 -8.49
C PHE A 308 -25.54 10.53 -7.86
N ASN A 309 -26.48 10.72 -6.91
CA ASN A 309 -26.64 11.97 -6.15
C ASN A 309 -26.36 11.69 -4.67
N PRO A 310 -25.12 11.91 -4.20
CA PRO A 310 -24.78 11.70 -2.80
C PRO A 310 -25.32 12.83 -1.90
N ARG A 311 -25.40 12.50 -0.62
CA ARG A 311 -25.54 13.38 0.55
C ARG A 311 -24.42 13.02 1.52
N HIS A 312 -24.01 14.00 2.32
CA HIS A 312 -22.94 13.95 3.35
C HIS A 312 -22.24 12.59 3.49
N GLY A 313 -20.95 12.53 3.12
CA GLY A 313 -20.14 11.31 3.18
C GLY A 313 -18.65 11.61 3.06
N THR A 314 -17.82 10.57 3.01
CA THR A 314 -16.36 10.67 3.04
C THR A 314 -15.72 9.86 1.92
N ILE A 315 -14.57 10.35 1.43
CA ILE A 315 -13.74 9.65 0.45
C ILE A 315 -12.48 9.08 1.12
N LEU A 316 -12.26 7.79 0.93
CA LEU A 316 -11.08 7.06 1.39
C LEU A 316 -10.20 6.65 0.19
N PRO A 317 -8.93 7.09 0.12
CA PRO A 317 -7.94 6.45 -0.74
C PRO A 317 -7.84 4.94 -0.47
N ILE A 318 -7.92 4.13 -1.52
CA ILE A 318 -7.87 2.66 -1.43
C ILE A 318 -6.77 2.06 -2.30
N THR A 319 -6.25 0.91 -1.87
CA THR A 319 -5.27 0.15 -2.63
C THR A 319 -5.93 -0.62 -3.77
N ARG A 320 -5.11 -1.17 -4.68
CA ARG A 320 -5.62 -1.98 -5.77
C ARG A 320 -6.28 -3.27 -5.27
N SER A 321 -5.68 -3.94 -4.28
CA SER A 321 -6.23 -5.15 -3.67
C SER A 321 -7.56 -4.87 -2.97
N GLU A 322 -7.69 -3.71 -2.33
CA GLU A 322 -8.95 -3.24 -1.73
C GLU A 322 -10.00 -2.99 -2.80
N LEU A 323 -9.66 -2.26 -3.87
CA LEU A 323 -10.55 -2.02 -5.02
C LEU A 323 -11.03 -3.33 -5.66
N LYS A 324 -10.11 -4.26 -5.98
CA LYS A 324 -10.44 -5.57 -6.54
C LYS A 324 -11.41 -6.33 -5.64
N ARG A 325 -11.23 -6.24 -4.31
CA ARG A 325 -12.09 -6.92 -3.35
C ARG A 325 -13.52 -6.37 -3.31
N ILE A 326 -13.68 -5.05 -3.23
CA ILE A 326 -15.02 -4.44 -3.17
C ILE A 326 -15.75 -4.60 -4.50
N THR A 327 -15.06 -4.51 -5.64
CA THR A 327 -15.66 -4.71 -6.97
C THR A 327 -15.97 -6.18 -7.26
N ALA A 328 -15.18 -7.12 -6.74
CA ALA A 328 -15.53 -8.55 -6.79
C ALA A 328 -16.83 -8.87 -6.03
N LYS A 329 -17.12 -8.14 -4.94
CA LYS A 329 -18.36 -8.31 -4.17
C LYS A 329 -19.56 -7.60 -4.82
N TRP A 330 -19.37 -6.36 -5.26
CA TRP A 330 -20.48 -5.45 -5.62
C TRP A 330 -20.58 -5.14 -7.12
N GLY A 331 -19.74 -5.76 -7.93
CA GLY A 331 -19.61 -5.51 -9.37
C GLY A 331 -18.63 -4.39 -9.69
N THR A 332 -18.02 -4.46 -10.87
CA THR A 332 -17.22 -3.37 -11.44
C THR A 332 -18.12 -2.50 -12.32
N PRO A 333 -18.18 -1.18 -12.12
CA PRO A 333 -18.95 -0.30 -13.00
C PRO A 333 -18.44 -0.37 -14.44
N GLU A 334 -19.34 -0.37 -15.42
CA GLU A 334 -19.01 -0.58 -16.84
C GLU A 334 -18.00 0.47 -17.38
N LYS A 335 -18.12 1.71 -16.91
CA LYS A 335 -17.26 2.84 -17.30
C LYS A 335 -15.99 2.96 -16.46
N PHE A 336 -15.78 2.10 -15.46
CA PHE A 336 -14.58 2.13 -14.63
C PHE A 336 -13.37 1.64 -15.45
N PRO A 337 -12.21 2.32 -15.40
CA PRO A 337 -11.05 1.92 -16.20
C PRO A 337 -10.53 0.53 -15.80
N LYS A 338 -9.90 -0.18 -16.75
CA LYS A 338 -9.27 -1.47 -16.46
C LYS A 338 -8.23 -1.31 -15.35
N VAL A 339 -8.34 -2.14 -14.33
CA VAL A 339 -7.37 -2.19 -13.23
C VAL A 339 -6.08 -2.86 -13.73
N ASN A 340 -4.96 -2.15 -13.58
CA ASN A 340 -3.63 -2.61 -13.95
C ASN A 340 -3.13 -3.75 -13.04
N ASN A 341 -2.51 -4.78 -13.61
CA ASN A 341 -1.93 -5.89 -12.85
C ASN A 341 -0.44 -5.70 -12.53
N ASN A 342 0.25 -4.73 -13.13
CA ASN A 342 1.58 -4.29 -12.68
C ASN A 342 1.49 -3.02 -11.81
N PRO A 343 2.33 -2.89 -10.77
CA PRO A 343 3.23 -3.92 -10.23
C PRO A 343 2.44 -5.11 -9.67
N VAL A 344 2.94 -6.34 -9.67
CA VAL A 344 2.16 -7.51 -9.22
C VAL A 344 2.03 -7.59 -7.69
N LEU A 345 2.91 -6.92 -6.96
CA LEU A 345 2.90 -6.83 -5.49
C LEU A 345 2.63 -5.38 -5.05
N GLU A 346 1.78 -5.21 -4.03
CA GLU A 346 1.67 -3.95 -3.28
C GLU A 346 2.79 -3.88 -2.24
N GLY A 347 3.35 -2.69 -1.99
CA GLY A 347 4.54 -2.42 -1.19
C GLY A 347 5.78 -2.20 -2.06
N TYR A 348 6.91 -1.93 -1.39
CA TYR A 348 8.22 -1.84 -2.04
C TYR A 348 8.93 -3.19 -1.97
N TYR A 349 9.16 -3.77 -3.14
CA TYR A 349 9.80 -5.08 -3.28
C TYR A 349 10.67 -5.08 -4.52
N ALA A 350 11.75 -5.84 -4.44
CA ALA A 350 12.73 -5.94 -5.49
C ALA A 350 13.25 -7.35 -5.65
N ASP A 351 14.17 -7.52 -6.59
CA ASP A 351 14.96 -8.73 -6.78
C ASP A 351 14.11 -10.03 -6.74
N PRO A 352 13.05 -10.13 -7.57
CA PRO A 352 12.03 -11.16 -7.42
C PRO A 352 12.48 -12.50 -7.98
N GLU A 353 12.42 -13.55 -7.16
CA GLU A 353 12.43 -14.94 -7.61
C GLU A 353 11.00 -15.47 -7.77
N ILE A 354 10.75 -16.29 -8.80
CA ILE A 354 9.44 -16.90 -9.10
C ILE A 354 9.53 -18.43 -9.13
N LEU A 355 8.65 -19.10 -8.38
CA LEU A 355 8.56 -20.57 -8.34
C LEU A 355 7.14 -21.04 -8.59
N TYR A 356 6.96 -22.06 -9.43
CA TYR A 356 5.78 -22.93 -9.35
C TYR A 356 6.07 -24.13 -8.44
N SER A 357 5.27 -24.32 -7.40
CA SER A 357 5.42 -25.49 -6.53
C SER A 357 4.56 -26.65 -6.99
N ASN A 358 5.20 -27.79 -7.27
CA ASN A 358 4.47 -29.03 -7.57
C ASN A 358 3.74 -29.59 -6.35
N LYS A 359 4.16 -29.25 -5.13
CA LYS A 359 3.50 -29.67 -3.90
C LYS A 359 2.14 -29.00 -3.72
N THR A 360 2.08 -27.67 -3.84
CA THR A 360 0.88 -26.88 -3.54
C THR A 360 0.07 -26.51 -4.77
N LYS A 361 0.63 -26.70 -5.98
CA LYS A 361 0.04 -26.31 -7.27
C LYS A 361 -0.22 -24.80 -7.38
N LYS A 362 0.65 -24.01 -6.75
CA LYS A 362 0.61 -22.54 -6.73
C LYS A 362 1.93 -21.94 -7.17
N TYR A 363 1.87 -20.68 -7.53
CA TYR A 363 3.01 -19.83 -7.84
C TYR A 363 3.43 -19.03 -6.60
N TYR A 364 4.72 -18.75 -6.47
CA TYR A 364 5.30 -18.03 -5.34
C TYR A 364 6.33 -17.02 -5.81
N ILE A 365 6.21 -15.76 -5.37
CA ILE A 365 7.26 -14.75 -5.53
C ILE A 365 8.01 -14.60 -4.22
N TYR A 366 9.34 -14.56 -4.30
CA TYR A 366 10.26 -14.33 -3.20
C TYR A 366 11.11 -13.10 -3.53
N PRO A 367 10.75 -11.91 -3.03
CA PRO A 367 11.49 -10.70 -3.30
C PRO A 367 12.40 -10.31 -2.13
N THR A 368 13.32 -9.39 -2.39
CA THR A 368 13.87 -8.50 -1.37
C THR A 368 12.79 -7.57 -0.83
N SER A 369 12.72 -7.42 0.50
CA SER A 369 11.93 -6.38 1.15
C SER A 369 12.63 -5.03 0.96
N ASP A 370 12.09 -4.18 0.09
CA ASP A 370 12.68 -2.90 -0.32
C ASP A 370 12.02 -1.73 0.46
N GLY A 371 12.32 -0.48 0.13
CA GLY A 371 11.82 0.71 0.84
C GLY A 371 12.58 1.04 2.12
N PHE A 372 13.67 0.33 2.39
CA PHE A 372 14.60 0.60 3.48
C PHE A 372 15.82 1.36 2.96
N ASP A 373 16.20 2.45 3.63
CA ASP A 373 17.35 3.27 3.22
C ASP A 373 18.61 2.42 3.04
N GLY A 374 19.26 2.57 1.89
CA GLY A 374 20.49 1.83 1.56
C GLY A 374 20.33 0.31 1.53
N TRP A 375 19.14 -0.16 1.12
CA TRP A 375 18.78 -1.59 1.10
C TRP A 375 18.99 -2.28 2.45
N SER A 376 18.71 -1.59 3.56
CA SER A 376 18.97 -2.09 4.92
C SER A 376 17.94 -3.10 5.45
N GLY A 377 17.00 -3.54 4.60
CA GLY A 377 16.04 -4.60 4.91
C GLY A 377 16.71 -5.85 5.47
N TYR A 378 16.04 -6.53 6.40
CA TYR A 378 16.62 -7.62 7.19
C TYR A 378 15.74 -8.88 7.24
N TYR A 379 14.64 -8.90 6.49
CA TYR A 379 13.75 -10.05 6.42
C TYR A 379 13.27 -10.27 4.99
N PHE A 380 12.87 -11.50 4.70
CA PHE A 380 12.26 -11.91 3.45
C PHE A 380 10.79 -12.28 3.66
N LYS A 381 9.94 -11.89 2.71
CA LYS A 381 8.55 -12.34 2.61
C LYS A 381 8.38 -13.28 1.42
N THR A 382 7.22 -13.94 1.35
CA THR A 382 6.78 -14.60 0.12
C THR A 382 5.32 -14.28 -0.18
N PHE A 383 4.98 -14.32 -1.46
CA PHE A 383 3.64 -14.07 -1.97
C PHE A 383 3.18 -15.27 -2.77
N SER A 384 1.97 -15.75 -2.55
CA SER A 384 1.42 -16.89 -3.31
C SER A 384 0.30 -16.47 -4.26
N SER A 385 0.21 -17.14 -5.41
CA SER A 385 -0.88 -16.92 -6.37
C SER A 385 -1.34 -18.23 -7.00
N ASP A 386 -2.63 -18.29 -7.29
CA ASP A 386 -3.26 -19.36 -8.05
C ASP A 386 -3.32 -19.06 -9.56
N ASN A 387 -3.13 -17.80 -9.97
CA ASN A 387 -3.40 -17.32 -11.33
C ASN A 387 -2.41 -16.25 -11.85
N LEU A 388 -1.29 -16.03 -11.15
CA LEU A 388 -0.24 -15.05 -11.41
C LEU A 388 -0.64 -13.56 -11.34
N VAL A 389 -1.90 -13.26 -11.02
CA VAL A 389 -2.41 -11.89 -10.96
C VAL A 389 -2.88 -11.52 -9.56
N ASP A 390 -3.53 -12.45 -8.87
CA ASP A 390 -4.02 -12.24 -7.50
C ASP A 390 -3.03 -12.87 -6.54
N TRP A 391 -2.25 -12.00 -5.88
CA TRP A 391 -1.16 -12.37 -4.97
C TRP A 391 -1.59 -12.19 -3.52
N LYS A 392 -1.34 -13.20 -2.71
CA LYS A 392 -1.54 -13.19 -1.26
C LYS A 392 -0.18 -13.04 -0.57
N ASP A 393 -0.03 -12.02 0.28
CA ASP A 393 1.11 -11.93 1.22
C ASP A 393 1.03 -13.08 2.23
N GLU A 394 2.01 -14.00 2.22
CA GLU A 394 2.12 -15.13 3.15
C GLU A 394 2.96 -14.77 4.39
N GLY A 395 3.44 -13.54 4.49
CA GLY A 395 4.21 -13.01 5.60
C GLY A 395 5.71 -13.28 5.51
N ILE A 396 6.39 -13.01 6.63
CA ILE A 396 7.84 -13.16 6.76
C ILE A 396 8.20 -14.65 6.83
N ILE A 397 9.08 -15.09 5.95
CA ILE A 397 9.53 -16.49 5.86
C ILE A 397 10.92 -16.73 6.45
N LEU A 398 11.72 -15.67 6.56
CA LEU A 398 13.06 -15.69 7.14
C LEU A 398 13.43 -14.26 7.62
N ASP A 399 13.80 -14.12 8.90
CA ASP A 399 14.29 -12.86 9.48
C ASP A 399 15.75 -13.03 9.89
N LEU A 400 16.66 -12.25 9.31
CA LEU A 400 18.10 -12.37 9.56
C LEU A 400 18.47 -12.13 11.02
N LYS A 401 17.74 -11.29 11.75
CA LYS A 401 18.05 -10.98 13.16
C LYS A 401 17.66 -12.12 14.10
N LYS A 402 16.71 -12.96 13.67
CA LYS A 402 16.13 -14.03 14.50
C LYS A 402 16.61 -15.41 14.08
N ASP A 403 16.63 -15.67 12.78
CA ASP A 403 16.74 -17.01 12.20
C ASP A 403 18.14 -17.32 11.66
N VAL A 404 19.01 -16.30 11.51
CA VAL A 404 20.36 -16.42 10.94
C VAL A 404 21.41 -15.97 11.96
N THR A 405 22.35 -16.87 12.30
CA THR A 405 23.33 -16.62 13.37
C THR A 405 24.60 -15.91 12.90
N TRP A 406 24.87 -15.90 11.60
CA TRP A 406 26.14 -15.43 11.02
C TRP A 406 26.02 -14.07 10.29
N ALA A 407 24.80 -13.55 10.10
CA ALA A 407 24.52 -12.24 9.52
C ALA A 407 23.13 -11.74 9.94
N ASN A 408 22.98 -10.44 10.16
CA ASN A 408 21.75 -9.83 10.71
C ASN A 408 21.26 -8.58 9.92
N ARG A 409 21.80 -8.33 8.73
CA ARG A 409 21.52 -7.15 7.89
C ARG A 409 21.51 -7.51 6.42
N ASN A 410 20.85 -6.67 5.61
CA ASN A 410 20.95 -6.69 4.15
C ASN A 410 20.47 -8.02 3.55
N ALA A 411 19.19 -8.32 3.77
CA ALA A 411 18.46 -9.46 3.23
C ALA A 411 18.15 -9.23 1.74
N TRP A 412 19.01 -9.72 0.85
CA TRP A 412 18.97 -9.39 -0.58
C TRP A 412 18.77 -10.61 -1.48
N ALA A 413 18.17 -10.35 -2.65
CA ALA A 413 18.13 -11.16 -3.86
C ALA A 413 18.09 -12.67 -3.61
N PRO A 414 16.96 -13.22 -3.17
CA PRO A 414 16.87 -14.64 -2.94
C PRO A 414 16.65 -15.41 -4.26
N CYS A 415 16.95 -16.71 -4.24
CA CYS A 415 16.45 -17.67 -5.22
C CYS A 415 15.99 -18.95 -4.51
N ILE A 416 15.21 -19.80 -5.19
CA ILE A 416 14.67 -21.01 -4.57
C ILE A 416 14.60 -22.17 -5.55
N VAL A 417 14.82 -23.39 -5.05
CA VAL A 417 14.54 -24.61 -5.83
C VAL A 417 13.72 -25.61 -5.04
N GLU A 418 12.69 -26.15 -5.70
CA GLU A 418 11.92 -27.30 -5.22
C GLU A 418 12.61 -28.60 -5.67
N LYS A 419 12.87 -29.51 -4.71
CA LYS A 419 13.43 -30.83 -4.98
C LYS A 419 12.54 -31.91 -4.38
N LYS A 420 12.36 -33.01 -5.11
CA LYS A 420 11.70 -34.22 -4.58
C LYS A 420 12.75 -35.20 -4.07
N ILE A 421 12.94 -35.25 -2.76
CA ILE A 421 13.95 -36.08 -2.08
C ILE A 421 13.21 -37.19 -1.31
N LYS A 422 13.50 -38.46 -1.66
CA LYS A 422 12.84 -39.64 -1.05
C LYS A 422 11.30 -39.52 -1.05
N GLY A 423 10.74 -39.07 -2.17
CA GLY A 423 9.30 -38.89 -2.35
C GLY A 423 8.70 -37.62 -1.73
N LYS A 424 9.45 -36.87 -0.92
CA LYS A 424 8.98 -35.65 -0.26
C LYS A 424 9.53 -34.40 -0.94
N TYR A 425 8.70 -33.37 -1.06
CA TYR A 425 9.13 -32.06 -1.54
C TYR A 425 9.91 -31.31 -0.46
N LYS A 426 11.06 -30.76 -0.83
CA LYS A 426 11.94 -29.91 -0.04
C LYS A 426 12.22 -28.64 -0.83
N TYR A 427 12.39 -27.53 -0.13
CA TYR A 427 12.67 -26.22 -0.70
C TYR A 427 13.99 -25.74 -0.15
N PHE A 428 14.90 -25.38 -1.06
CA PHE A 428 16.20 -24.80 -0.74
C PHE A 428 16.17 -23.35 -1.17
N TYR A 429 16.20 -22.46 -0.17
CA TYR A 429 16.07 -21.01 -0.33
C TYR A 429 17.43 -20.37 -0.10
N TYR A 430 18.07 -19.92 -1.18
CA TYR A 430 19.34 -19.22 -1.12
C TYR A 430 19.09 -17.73 -1.06
N PHE A 431 19.95 -17.02 -0.35
CA PHE A 431 19.77 -15.60 -0.12
C PHE A 431 21.09 -14.92 0.16
N THR A 432 21.15 -13.62 -0.09
CA THR A 432 22.27 -12.79 0.34
C THR A 432 21.97 -12.19 1.72
N ALA A 433 22.97 -12.26 2.61
CA ALA A 433 22.99 -11.56 3.89
C ALA A 433 24.40 -11.01 4.16
N ALA A 434 24.51 -9.71 4.42
CA ALA A 434 25.79 -9.02 4.62
C ALA A 434 26.85 -9.38 3.56
N GLN A 435 26.47 -9.31 2.28
CA GLN A 435 27.32 -9.59 1.11
C GLN A 435 27.92 -11.02 1.09
N LYS A 436 27.17 -12.00 1.59
CA LYS A 436 27.51 -13.43 1.53
C LYS A 436 26.26 -14.23 1.17
N VAL A 437 26.42 -15.40 0.58
CA VAL A 437 25.29 -16.27 0.22
C VAL A 437 25.07 -17.34 1.30
N GLY A 438 23.85 -17.37 1.83
CA GLY A 438 23.33 -18.40 2.72
C GLY A 438 22.36 -19.36 2.02
N VAL A 439 21.95 -20.38 2.74
CA VAL A 439 20.86 -21.29 2.33
C VAL A 439 20.05 -21.72 3.54
N ALA A 440 18.73 -21.64 3.41
CA ALA A 440 17.77 -22.13 4.37
C ALA A 440 16.87 -23.20 3.74
N VAL A 441 16.42 -24.16 4.54
CA VAL A 441 15.67 -25.33 4.06
C VAL A 441 14.28 -25.37 4.68
N SER A 442 13.27 -25.72 3.89
CA SER A 442 11.91 -25.97 4.38
C SER A 442 11.25 -27.19 3.73
N ASP A 443 10.20 -27.68 4.37
CA ASP A 443 9.25 -28.64 3.82
C ASP A 443 8.09 -27.96 3.06
N ASN A 444 7.93 -26.64 3.15
CA ASN A 444 6.88 -25.88 2.47
C ASN A 444 7.47 -24.65 1.76
N PRO A 445 6.82 -24.20 0.66
CA PRO A 445 7.28 -23.01 -0.07
C PRO A 445 7.14 -21.72 0.77
N THR A 446 6.30 -21.73 1.82
CA THR A 446 6.07 -20.60 2.74
C THR A 446 6.78 -20.75 4.08
N GLY A 447 7.72 -21.69 4.19
CA GLY A 447 8.42 -21.95 5.45
C GLY A 447 7.62 -22.78 6.48
N PRO A 448 8.05 -22.79 7.75
CA PRO A 448 9.22 -22.08 8.27
C PRO A 448 10.51 -22.56 7.60
N PHE A 449 11.42 -21.63 7.30
CA PHE A 449 12.75 -21.94 6.79
C PHE A 449 13.74 -22.04 7.93
N LYS A 450 14.65 -23.01 7.85
CA LYS A 450 15.75 -23.19 8.80
C LYS A 450 17.07 -22.94 8.10
N ASP A 451 17.81 -21.91 8.53
CA ASP A 451 19.15 -21.61 8.03
C ASP A 451 20.11 -22.78 8.25
N SER A 452 21.05 -22.96 7.30
CA SER A 452 22.10 -23.97 7.37
C SER A 452 23.14 -23.70 8.47
N GLY A 453 23.14 -22.50 9.06
CA GLY A 453 24.00 -22.08 10.16
C GLY A 453 25.30 -21.40 9.73
N LYS A 454 25.56 -21.29 8.42
CA LYS A 454 26.73 -20.61 7.86
C LYS A 454 26.47 -20.12 6.43
N ALA A 455 27.25 -19.13 5.99
CA ALA A 455 27.34 -18.80 4.58
C ALA A 455 27.98 -19.97 3.80
N ILE A 456 27.46 -20.25 2.60
CA ILE A 456 28.02 -21.23 1.66
C ILE A 456 28.92 -20.57 0.60
N VAL A 457 28.77 -19.26 0.39
CA VAL A 457 29.71 -18.40 -0.36
C VAL A 457 30.04 -17.20 0.50
N SER A 458 31.33 -16.99 0.78
CA SER A 458 31.79 -15.87 1.61
C SER A 458 33.11 -15.25 1.15
N THR A 459 33.60 -15.66 -0.01
CA THR A 459 34.87 -15.21 -0.59
C THR A 459 34.74 -15.16 -2.10
N ARG A 460 35.39 -14.17 -2.72
CA ARG A 460 35.51 -14.06 -4.18
C ARG A 460 36.13 -15.33 -4.79
N PRO A 461 35.75 -15.70 -6.03
CA PRO A 461 36.48 -16.69 -6.81
C PRO A 461 37.96 -16.31 -6.98
N GLU A 462 38.81 -17.33 -7.15
CA GLU A 462 40.23 -17.11 -7.41
C GLU A 462 40.45 -16.21 -8.64
N GLY A 463 41.36 -15.24 -8.51
CA GLY A 463 41.68 -14.28 -9.57
C GLY A 463 40.77 -13.05 -9.65
N ILE A 464 39.64 -13.02 -8.94
CA ILE A 464 38.72 -11.87 -8.92
C ILE A 464 39.10 -10.91 -7.78
N LYS A 465 39.29 -9.63 -8.13
CA LYS A 465 39.74 -8.57 -7.19
C LYS A 465 38.61 -7.65 -6.73
N ASP A 466 37.65 -7.37 -7.61
CA ASP A 466 36.53 -6.46 -7.38
C ASP A 466 35.18 -7.21 -7.39
N GLY A 467 34.08 -6.53 -7.08
CA GLY A 467 32.74 -7.13 -7.04
C GLY A 467 32.33 -7.70 -5.69
N GLN A 468 31.17 -8.37 -5.61
CA GLN A 468 30.59 -8.87 -4.36
C GLN A 468 29.94 -10.26 -4.50
N GLU A 469 29.91 -11.04 -3.42
CA GLU A 469 29.27 -12.36 -3.34
C GLU A 469 27.76 -12.23 -3.05
N ILE A 470 27.02 -11.70 -4.02
CA ILE A 470 25.57 -11.44 -3.93
C ILE A 470 24.81 -12.10 -5.09
N ASP A 471 23.48 -11.94 -5.08
CA ASP A 471 22.56 -12.35 -6.14
C ASP A 471 22.70 -13.84 -6.53
N PRO A 472 22.49 -14.76 -5.57
CA PRO A 472 22.50 -16.17 -5.89
C PRO A 472 21.36 -16.54 -6.85
N ASP A 473 21.66 -17.40 -7.81
CA ASP A 473 20.66 -18.16 -8.57
C ASP A 473 20.96 -19.67 -8.49
N VAL A 474 19.92 -20.49 -8.49
CA VAL A 474 20.04 -21.95 -8.39
C VAL A 474 19.32 -22.62 -9.54
N PHE A 475 20.04 -23.44 -10.29
CA PHE A 475 19.48 -24.16 -11.43
C PHE A 475 19.80 -25.65 -11.36
N THR A 476 18.81 -26.48 -11.68
CA THR A 476 18.99 -27.92 -11.83
C THR A 476 18.98 -28.27 -13.30
N ASP A 477 20.11 -28.79 -13.80
CA ASP A 477 20.22 -29.22 -15.18
C ASP A 477 19.31 -30.41 -15.47
N PRO A 478 18.29 -30.27 -16.33
CA PRO A 478 17.38 -31.37 -16.63
C PRO A 478 18.05 -32.50 -17.41
N LYS A 479 19.22 -32.28 -18.04
CA LYS A 479 19.96 -33.33 -18.74
C LYS A 479 20.69 -34.28 -17.79
N THR A 480 21.31 -33.74 -16.74
CA THR A 480 22.20 -34.51 -15.85
C THR A 480 21.66 -34.70 -14.44
N GLY A 481 20.66 -33.92 -14.03
CA GLY A 481 20.14 -33.87 -12.66
C GLY A 481 21.05 -33.14 -11.66
N LYS A 482 22.21 -32.64 -12.11
CA LYS A 482 23.12 -31.84 -11.28
C LYS A 482 22.54 -30.46 -11.00
N SER A 483 22.81 -29.94 -9.82
CA SER A 483 22.44 -28.58 -9.44
C SER A 483 23.67 -27.67 -9.47
N TYR A 484 23.46 -26.42 -9.87
CA TYR A 484 24.47 -25.39 -9.94
C TYR A 484 24.00 -24.16 -9.17
N LEU A 485 24.93 -23.51 -8.47
CA LEU A 485 24.72 -22.21 -7.86
C LEU A 485 25.52 -21.17 -8.66
N TYR A 486 24.87 -20.08 -9.02
CA TYR A 486 25.46 -18.90 -9.67
C TYR A 486 25.41 -17.73 -8.69
N TRP A 487 26.36 -16.80 -8.79
CA TRP A 487 26.37 -15.58 -7.98
C TRP A 487 27.33 -14.55 -8.57
N GLY A 488 27.22 -13.31 -8.11
CA GLY A 488 28.25 -12.29 -8.25
C GLY A 488 27.75 -10.96 -8.82
N ASN A 489 28.30 -9.88 -8.27
CA ASN A 489 28.23 -8.53 -8.83
C ASN A 489 29.61 -8.15 -9.39
N MET A 490 29.68 -7.57 -10.59
CA MET A 490 30.86 -7.33 -11.44
C MET A 490 31.53 -8.59 -12.03
N TYR A 491 31.10 -9.79 -11.62
CA TYR A 491 31.53 -11.07 -12.18
C TYR A 491 30.37 -12.08 -12.11
N MET A 492 30.34 -13.05 -13.03
CA MET A 492 29.42 -14.19 -12.97
C MET A 492 30.18 -15.45 -12.56
N ALA A 493 29.93 -15.99 -11.37
CA ALA A 493 30.50 -17.24 -10.91
C ALA A 493 29.48 -18.39 -11.00
N VAL A 494 29.98 -19.63 -11.09
CA VAL A 494 29.19 -20.85 -11.02
C VAL A 494 29.96 -21.93 -10.24
N ALA A 495 29.24 -22.74 -9.46
CA ALA A 495 29.77 -23.96 -8.84
C ALA A 495 28.72 -25.09 -8.86
N GLU A 496 29.17 -26.35 -8.94
CA GLU A 496 28.29 -27.51 -8.77
C GLU A 496 27.92 -27.63 -7.28
N LEU A 497 26.65 -27.82 -6.96
CA LEU A 497 26.18 -28.12 -5.61
C LEU A 497 26.32 -29.63 -5.33
N ASN A 498 26.64 -29.98 -4.08
CA ASN A 498 26.54 -31.37 -3.63
C ASN A 498 25.05 -31.80 -3.55
N PRO A 499 24.77 -33.12 -3.51
CA PRO A 499 23.39 -33.62 -3.39
C PRO A 499 22.61 -33.15 -2.16
N ASP A 500 23.30 -32.65 -1.13
CA ASP A 500 22.68 -32.07 0.06
C ASP A 500 22.06 -30.69 -0.18
N MET A 501 22.39 -30.05 -1.33
CA MET A 501 21.99 -28.71 -1.74
C MET A 501 22.39 -27.59 -0.77
N VAL A 502 23.18 -27.89 0.26
CA VAL A 502 23.64 -26.92 1.28
C VAL A 502 25.16 -26.80 1.35
N SER A 503 25.86 -27.39 0.39
CA SER A 503 27.30 -27.24 0.23
C SER A 503 27.71 -27.25 -1.25
N LEU A 504 28.76 -26.48 -1.57
CA LEU A 504 29.39 -26.49 -2.88
C LEU A 504 30.31 -27.70 -3.02
N LYS A 505 30.40 -28.26 -4.23
CA LYS A 505 31.40 -29.27 -4.58
C LYS A 505 32.78 -28.63 -4.64
N PRO A 506 33.75 -29.09 -3.82
CA PRO A 506 35.09 -28.51 -3.79
C PRO A 506 35.76 -28.49 -5.17
N GLY A 507 36.42 -27.37 -5.50
CA GLY A 507 37.14 -27.19 -6.75
C GLY A 507 36.27 -27.03 -8.01
N SER A 508 34.93 -26.93 -7.86
CA SER A 508 34.02 -26.74 -9.00
C SER A 508 33.75 -25.28 -9.37
N THR A 509 34.20 -24.33 -8.54
CA THR A 509 33.98 -22.90 -8.76
C THR A 509 34.70 -22.42 -10.02
N LYS A 510 33.96 -21.70 -10.86
CA LYS A 510 34.40 -21.15 -12.13
C LYS A 510 33.83 -19.75 -12.31
N VAL A 511 34.57 -18.88 -13.00
CA VAL A 511 34.04 -17.61 -13.53
C VAL A 511 33.59 -17.83 -14.98
N ILE A 512 32.38 -17.39 -15.30
CA ILE A 512 31.84 -17.37 -16.65
C ILE A 512 32.17 -16.02 -17.27
N ALA A 513 32.91 -16.04 -18.38
CA ALA A 513 33.19 -14.83 -19.14
C ALA A 513 31.90 -14.33 -19.83
N VAL A 514 31.59 -13.07 -19.58
CA VAL A 514 30.53 -12.25 -20.18
C VAL A 514 31.14 -10.89 -20.53
N ASN A 515 30.50 -10.12 -21.42
CA ASN A 515 31.03 -8.82 -21.81
C ASN A 515 30.81 -7.75 -20.72
N ASP A 516 31.31 -6.53 -20.95
CA ASP A 516 31.27 -5.42 -20.00
C ASP A 516 29.87 -4.92 -19.63
N SER A 517 28.81 -5.47 -20.25
CA SER A 517 27.43 -5.19 -19.84
C SER A 517 27.01 -5.91 -18.56
N TYR A 518 27.79 -6.87 -18.06
CA TYR A 518 27.45 -7.59 -16.83
C TYR A 518 27.60 -6.69 -15.60
N ARG A 519 26.49 -6.46 -14.88
CA ARG A 519 26.52 -5.94 -13.50
C ARG A 519 26.28 -7.04 -12.48
N GLU A 520 25.12 -7.68 -12.49
CA GLU A 520 24.64 -8.56 -11.40
C GLU A 520 23.37 -9.33 -11.81
N GLY A 521 22.67 -9.96 -10.86
CA GLY A 521 21.34 -10.56 -11.07
C GLY A 521 21.34 -11.69 -12.11
N THR A 522 22.26 -12.65 -11.98
CA THR A 522 22.29 -13.81 -12.88
C THR A 522 21.01 -14.64 -12.73
N TYR A 523 20.44 -15.11 -13.83
CA TYR A 523 19.37 -16.12 -13.82
C TYR A 523 19.58 -17.15 -14.92
N VAL A 524 19.31 -18.43 -14.68
CA VAL A 524 19.53 -19.50 -15.66
C VAL A 524 18.28 -20.34 -15.90
N ILE A 525 17.87 -20.47 -17.16
CA ILE A 525 16.82 -21.41 -17.59
C ILE A 525 17.33 -22.38 -18.64
N TYR A 526 16.56 -23.45 -18.85
CA TYR A 526 16.78 -24.40 -19.93
C TYR A 526 15.55 -24.52 -20.81
N ARG A 527 15.75 -24.41 -22.13
CA ARG A 527 14.69 -24.59 -23.13
C ARG A 527 15.28 -25.20 -24.40
N ASN A 528 14.61 -26.22 -24.94
CA ASN A 528 14.94 -26.83 -26.24
C ASN A 528 16.43 -27.14 -26.46
N GLY A 529 17.10 -27.77 -25.49
CA GLY A 529 18.50 -28.18 -25.64
C GLY A 529 19.52 -27.15 -25.18
N LYS A 530 19.12 -25.90 -24.95
CA LYS A 530 19.98 -24.74 -24.68
C LYS A 530 19.78 -24.20 -23.27
N TYR A 531 20.85 -23.61 -22.73
CA TYR A 531 20.84 -22.86 -21.48
C TYR A 531 20.83 -21.38 -21.80
N TYR A 532 19.94 -20.62 -21.17
CA TYR A 532 19.87 -19.17 -21.33
C TYR A 532 20.28 -18.54 -20.02
N PHE A 533 21.27 -17.64 -20.11
CA PHE A 533 21.82 -16.89 -18.99
C PHE A 533 21.31 -15.47 -19.10
N PHE A 534 20.60 -14.99 -18.09
CA PHE A 534 20.17 -13.61 -17.94
C PHE A 534 21.11 -12.89 -16.98
N TRP A 535 21.25 -11.57 -17.15
CA TRP A 535 21.90 -10.70 -16.18
C TRP A 535 21.37 -9.27 -16.32
N SER A 536 21.62 -8.45 -15.31
CA SER A 536 21.32 -7.03 -15.37
C SER A 536 22.53 -6.20 -15.78
N GLU A 537 22.29 -5.15 -16.58
CA GLU A 537 23.25 -4.12 -16.96
C GLU A 537 22.93 -2.81 -16.23
N ASP A 538 23.97 -2.05 -15.90
CA ASP A 538 23.95 -0.77 -15.16
C ASP A 538 23.60 -0.95 -13.66
N ASP A 539 23.51 0.14 -12.90
CA ASP A 539 23.21 0.16 -11.46
C ASP A 539 21.68 0.18 -11.22
N THR A 540 21.19 -0.49 -10.17
CA THR A 540 19.76 -0.46 -9.83
C THR A 540 19.22 0.94 -9.52
N ARG A 541 20.06 1.94 -9.20
CA ARG A 541 19.70 3.37 -9.07
C ARG A 541 19.67 4.13 -10.39
N SER A 542 20.09 3.50 -11.49
CA SER A 542 20.04 4.09 -12.82
C SER A 542 18.68 3.82 -13.46
N PRO A 543 18.02 4.82 -14.08
CA PRO A 543 16.82 4.58 -14.87
C PRO A 543 17.08 3.67 -16.08
N ASN A 544 18.35 3.44 -16.44
CA ASN A 544 18.77 2.56 -17.52
C ASN A 544 19.01 1.10 -17.08
N TYR A 545 18.82 0.74 -15.80
CA TYR A 545 18.91 -0.65 -15.35
C TYR A 545 18.02 -1.55 -16.20
N LYS A 546 18.59 -2.62 -16.78
CA LYS A 546 17.92 -3.45 -17.80
C LYS A 546 18.45 -4.87 -17.80
N VAL A 547 17.70 -5.79 -18.41
CA VAL A 547 18.09 -7.21 -18.49
C VAL A 547 18.64 -7.53 -19.87
N ARG A 548 19.73 -8.30 -19.88
CA ARG A 548 20.35 -8.91 -21.06
C ARG A 548 20.40 -10.42 -20.94
N TYR A 549 20.67 -11.09 -22.06
CA TYR A 549 20.87 -12.53 -22.06
C TYR A 549 22.01 -13.03 -22.97
N GLY A 550 22.35 -14.30 -22.79
CA GLY A 550 23.23 -15.08 -23.65
C GLY A 550 22.80 -16.54 -23.65
N ILE A 551 23.34 -17.32 -24.58
CA ILE A 551 22.96 -18.72 -24.82
C ILE A 551 24.19 -19.61 -24.65
N SER A 552 24.03 -20.79 -24.06
CA SER A 552 25.08 -21.79 -23.96
C SER A 552 24.58 -23.20 -24.28
N ASN A 553 25.52 -24.07 -24.63
CA ASN A 553 25.31 -25.52 -24.71
C ASN A 553 25.61 -26.25 -23.38
N SER A 554 26.08 -25.52 -22.35
CA SER A 554 26.47 -26.04 -21.04
C SER A 554 25.90 -25.17 -19.91
N PRO A 555 25.52 -25.75 -18.76
CA PRO A 555 25.08 -24.97 -17.60
C PRO A 555 26.21 -24.14 -16.99
N SER A 556 27.46 -24.33 -17.40
CA SER A 556 28.60 -23.55 -16.91
C SER A 556 29.27 -22.72 -17.99
N GLY A 557 28.64 -22.51 -19.15
CA GLY A 557 29.24 -21.77 -20.26
C GLY A 557 30.23 -22.61 -21.12
N PRO A 558 30.92 -22.00 -22.10
CA PRO A 558 30.94 -20.56 -22.40
C PRO A 558 29.59 -20.03 -22.87
N VAL A 559 29.34 -18.73 -22.67
CA VAL A 559 28.10 -18.04 -23.04
C VAL A 559 28.33 -17.28 -24.35
N GLU A 560 27.52 -17.59 -25.35
CA GLU A 560 27.43 -16.87 -26.61
C GLU A 560 26.42 -15.73 -26.45
N ILE A 561 26.81 -14.50 -26.79
CA ILE A 561 25.97 -13.31 -26.61
C ILE A 561 25.42 -12.91 -27.99
N PRO A 562 24.09 -13.01 -28.22
CA PRO A 562 23.48 -12.53 -29.46
C PRO A 562 23.74 -11.03 -29.68
N GLU A 563 23.71 -10.57 -30.94
CA GLU A 563 23.87 -9.14 -31.25
C GLU A 563 22.77 -8.29 -30.59
N ASN A 564 21.52 -8.73 -30.71
CA ASN A 564 20.37 -8.14 -30.03
C ASN A 564 20.04 -8.96 -28.77
N ASN A 565 20.69 -8.63 -27.66
CA ASN A 565 20.57 -9.41 -26.43
C ASN A 565 19.81 -8.70 -25.29
N ILE A 566 19.11 -7.60 -25.55
CA ILE A 566 18.26 -6.98 -24.54
C ILE A 566 16.98 -7.81 -24.38
N VAL A 567 16.72 -8.27 -23.16
CA VAL A 567 15.49 -8.99 -22.82
C VAL A 567 14.39 -8.01 -22.47
N ILE A 568 14.66 -7.03 -21.60
CA ILE A 568 13.71 -6.00 -21.20
C ILE A 568 14.46 -4.73 -20.81
N GLN A 569 13.90 -3.57 -21.16
CA GLN A 569 14.42 -2.26 -20.77
C GLN A 569 13.26 -1.27 -20.53
N GLY A 570 13.54 -0.18 -19.82
CA GLY A 570 12.55 0.85 -19.51
C GLY A 570 11.89 1.48 -20.75
N LEU A 571 10.69 2.02 -20.56
CA LEU A 571 9.92 2.79 -21.53
C LEU A 571 9.57 4.16 -20.93
N PRO A 572 10.48 5.16 -21.05
CA PRO A 572 10.34 6.47 -20.41
C PRO A 572 9.05 7.22 -20.79
N ASN A 573 8.55 7.04 -22.02
CA ASN A 573 7.29 7.64 -22.47
C ASN A 573 6.06 7.13 -21.70
N LEU A 574 6.18 5.99 -21.01
CA LEU A 574 5.16 5.45 -20.10
C LEU A 574 5.53 5.61 -18.62
N GLY A 575 6.64 6.31 -18.31
CA GLY A 575 7.18 6.45 -16.96
C GLY A 575 7.76 5.15 -16.39
N ILE A 576 8.10 4.17 -17.23
CA ILE A 576 8.68 2.90 -16.80
C ILE A 576 10.20 3.00 -16.89
N HIS A 577 10.89 2.83 -15.75
CA HIS A 577 12.34 2.98 -15.64
C HIS A 577 12.96 1.84 -14.83
N ALA A 578 14.26 1.57 -15.05
CA ALA A 578 15.06 0.64 -14.27
C ALA A 578 14.52 -0.82 -14.24
N THR A 579 14.10 -1.37 -15.39
CA THR A 579 13.54 -2.73 -15.50
C THR A 579 14.63 -3.80 -15.51
N GLY A 580 15.29 -4.02 -14.38
CA GLY A 580 16.31 -5.06 -14.22
C GLY A 580 15.99 -6.06 -13.12
N HIS A 581 16.99 -6.87 -12.77
CA HIS A 581 16.96 -8.02 -11.86
C HIS A 581 15.72 -8.89 -12.04
N ASN A 582 15.87 -9.98 -12.79
CA ASN A 582 14.75 -10.82 -13.17
C ASN A 582 14.85 -12.27 -12.69
N SER A 583 13.70 -12.90 -12.67
CA SER A 583 13.52 -14.34 -12.73
C SER A 583 12.59 -14.70 -13.90
N VAL A 584 12.51 -15.98 -14.25
CA VAL A 584 11.71 -16.44 -15.39
C VAL A 584 10.91 -17.69 -15.01
N LEU A 585 9.61 -17.62 -15.23
CA LEU A 585 8.68 -18.71 -15.00
C LEU A 585 8.30 -19.40 -16.32
N GLN A 586 8.43 -20.72 -16.35
CA GLN A 586 7.73 -21.56 -17.33
C GLN A 586 6.40 -22.03 -16.74
N ILE A 587 5.30 -21.92 -17.51
CA ILE A 587 4.05 -22.55 -17.12
C ILE A 587 4.22 -24.08 -17.13
N PRO A 588 3.81 -24.78 -16.06
CA PRO A 588 3.98 -26.23 -15.98
C PRO A 588 3.41 -26.96 -17.20
N ASN A 589 4.24 -27.79 -17.83
CA ASN A 589 3.92 -28.59 -19.01
C ASN A 589 3.55 -27.78 -20.27
N LYS A 590 3.90 -26.50 -20.35
CA LYS A 590 3.69 -25.66 -21.53
C LYS A 590 4.98 -24.94 -21.92
N ASP A 591 5.14 -24.68 -23.21
CA ASP A 591 6.19 -23.80 -23.72
C ASP A 591 5.71 -22.33 -23.67
N GLU A 592 5.29 -21.90 -22.48
CA GLU A 592 4.72 -20.58 -22.20
C GLU A 592 5.49 -19.97 -21.03
N TRP A 593 6.01 -18.75 -21.22
CA TRP A 593 7.02 -18.17 -20.35
C TRP A 593 6.67 -16.73 -19.94
N TYR A 594 7.08 -16.37 -18.73
CA TYR A 594 6.89 -15.06 -18.14
C TYR A 594 8.17 -14.59 -17.48
N ILE A 595 8.52 -13.32 -17.66
CA ILE A 595 9.61 -12.67 -16.94
C ILE A 595 9.02 -11.92 -15.75
N THR A 596 9.58 -12.14 -14.57
CA THR A 596 9.29 -11.36 -13.36
C THR A 596 10.52 -10.51 -13.07
N TYR A 597 10.35 -9.21 -12.86
CA TYR A 597 11.44 -8.26 -12.73
C TYR A 597 11.04 -7.13 -11.78
N HIS A 598 11.97 -6.26 -11.38
CA HIS A 598 11.59 -5.04 -10.67
C HIS A 598 11.79 -3.80 -11.55
N ARG A 599 11.13 -2.71 -11.18
CA ARG A 599 11.34 -1.38 -11.76
C ARG A 599 11.31 -0.32 -10.67
N PHE A 600 11.68 0.92 -10.99
CA PHE A 600 11.37 2.05 -10.10
C PHE A 600 9.87 2.13 -9.84
N SER A 601 9.48 2.43 -8.60
CA SER A 601 8.08 2.66 -8.26
C SER A 601 7.44 3.72 -9.16
N TYR A 602 6.26 3.42 -9.69
CA TYR A 602 5.51 4.35 -10.51
C TYR A 602 4.38 5.00 -9.69
N PRO A 603 4.12 6.32 -9.82
CA PRO A 603 4.78 7.28 -10.73
C PRO A 603 5.94 8.07 -10.08
N THR A 604 6.26 7.82 -8.82
CA THR A 604 7.09 8.71 -8.01
C THR A 604 8.58 8.36 -7.98
N GLY A 605 8.95 7.10 -8.18
CA GLY A 605 10.31 6.58 -7.98
C GLY A 605 11.37 7.32 -8.80
N ILE A 606 11.06 7.73 -10.03
CA ILE A 606 11.98 8.50 -10.88
C ILE A 606 12.36 9.87 -10.29
N LYS A 607 11.51 10.44 -9.43
CA LYS A 607 11.74 11.74 -8.78
C LYS A 607 12.50 11.62 -7.45
N MET A 608 12.81 10.40 -7.01
CA MET A 608 13.45 10.13 -5.71
C MET A 608 14.99 10.17 -5.76
N GLY A 609 15.60 10.37 -6.94
CA GLY A 609 17.06 10.26 -7.11
C GLY A 609 17.56 8.86 -6.76
N ASP A 610 18.69 8.76 -6.05
CA ASP A 610 19.26 7.47 -5.60
C ASP A 610 18.27 6.62 -4.80
N ALA A 611 17.32 7.25 -4.09
CA ALA A 611 16.32 6.53 -3.32
C ALA A 611 15.36 5.70 -4.20
N GLY A 612 15.23 6.03 -5.49
CA GLY A 612 14.49 5.19 -6.45
C GLY A 612 15.07 3.77 -6.54
N GLY A 613 16.38 3.60 -6.36
CA GLY A 613 17.06 2.31 -6.36
C GLY A 613 16.74 1.41 -5.17
N PHE A 614 16.13 1.94 -4.10
CA PHE A 614 15.61 1.17 -2.97
C PHE A 614 14.13 1.47 -2.70
N HIS A 615 13.39 1.97 -3.71
CA HIS A 615 11.93 2.13 -3.71
C HIS A 615 11.37 1.54 -5.01
N ARG A 616 11.61 0.24 -5.20
CA ARG A 616 11.27 -0.50 -6.42
C ARG A 616 9.96 -1.27 -6.26
N GLU A 617 9.45 -1.77 -7.37
CA GLU A 617 8.23 -2.57 -7.43
C GLU A 617 8.37 -3.75 -8.40
N VAL A 618 7.83 -4.91 -8.01
CA VAL A 618 7.89 -6.15 -8.79
C VAL A 618 6.81 -6.15 -9.87
N CYS A 619 7.17 -6.49 -11.09
CA CYS A 619 6.31 -6.56 -12.27
C CYS A 619 6.45 -7.91 -12.97
N MET A 620 5.48 -8.24 -13.82
CA MET A 620 5.50 -9.44 -14.64
C MET A 620 4.96 -9.15 -16.05
N ASP A 621 5.65 -9.66 -17.06
CA ASP A 621 5.23 -9.58 -18.46
C ASP A 621 5.56 -10.90 -19.19
N LYS A 622 4.95 -11.12 -20.36
CA LYS A 622 5.14 -12.33 -21.15
C LYS A 622 6.54 -12.35 -21.78
N LEU A 623 7.22 -13.49 -21.70
CA LEU A 623 8.50 -13.74 -22.37
C LEU A 623 8.28 -14.65 -23.58
N GLU A 624 8.79 -14.26 -24.75
CA GLU A 624 8.62 -15.01 -25.98
C GLU A 624 9.96 -15.31 -26.65
N PHE A 625 10.03 -16.42 -27.37
CA PHE A 625 11.21 -16.84 -28.13
C PHE A 625 10.90 -16.80 -29.62
N ASN A 626 11.86 -16.34 -30.41
CA ASN A 626 11.85 -16.46 -31.86
C ASN A 626 12.05 -17.93 -32.29
N ALA A 627 11.77 -18.23 -33.55
CA ALA A 627 11.89 -19.57 -34.11
C ALA A 627 13.34 -20.12 -34.08
N ASP A 628 14.34 -19.24 -34.16
CA ASP A 628 15.77 -19.58 -34.05
C ASP A 628 16.25 -19.81 -32.61
N GLY A 629 15.36 -19.66 -31.63
CA GLY A 629 15.65 -19.81 -30.21
C GLY A 629 16.15 -18.54 -29.53
N THR A 630 16.34 -17.42 -30.22
CA THR A 630 16.63 -16.12 -29.58
C THR A 630 15.40 -15.61 -28.81
N ILE A 631 15.62 -14.73 -27.82
CA ILE A 631 14.54 -14.11 -27.06
C ILE A 631 14.04 -12.88 -27.82
N LYS A 632 12.71 -12.76 -27.95
CA LYS A 632 12.06 -11.55 -28.42
C LYS A 632 12.02 -10.55 -27.27
N GLN A 633 12.54 -9.34 -27.49
CA GLN A 633 12.57 -8.31 -26.47
C GLN A 633 11.16 -8.06 -25.90
N VAL A 634 11.05 -8.18 -24.58
CA VAL A 634 9.83 -7.93 -23.80
C VAL A 634 9.58 -6.42 -23.76
N THR A 635 8.31 -6.05 -23.95
CA THR A 635 7.83 -4.68 -23.76
C THR A 635 7.21 -4.60 -22.36
N PRO A 636 7.79 -3.85 -21.40
CA PRO A 636 7.21 -3.75 -20.05
C PRO A 636 5.88 -3.00 -20.09
N THR A 637 4.92 -3.40 -19.24
CA THR A 637 3.58 -2.80 -19.24
C THR A 637 3.09 -2.38 -17.85
N HIS A 638 2.16 -1.42 -17.79
CA HIS A 638 1.34 -1.18 -16.59
C HIS A 638 0.19 -2.18 -16.47
N THR A 639 -0.38 -2.59 -17.61
CA THR A 639 -1.49 -3.54 -17.64
C THR A 639 -1.11 -4.88 -17.03
N GLY A 640 0.16 -5.29 -17.15
CA GLY A 640 0.64 -6.60 -16.76
C GLY A 640 -0.01 -7.71 -17.58
N ILE A 641 0.12 -8.94 -17.09
CA ILE A 641 -0.51 -10.11 -17.70
C ILE A 641 -1.98 -10.25 -17.28
N ASP A 642 -2.77 -10.96 -18.09
CA ASP A 642 -4.09 -11.42 -17.66
C ASP A 642 -3.96 -12.69 -16.79
N ALA A 643 -4.96 -12.92 -15.94
CA ALA A 643 -4.96 -14.09 -15.06
C ALA A 643 -4.95 -15.38 -15.87
N ILE A 644 -4.01 -16.28 -15.55
CA ILE A 644 -3.96 -17.58 -16.21
C ILE A 644 -5.10 -18.47 -15.72
N LYS A 645 -5.72 -19.21 -16.65
CA LYS A 645 -6.74 -20.21 -16.32
C LYS A 645 -6.05 -21.47 -15.81
N LYS A 646 -6.59 -22.04 -14.72
CA LYS A 646 -6.17 -23.33 -14.18
C LYS A 646 -6.38 -24.47 -15.17
#